data_AF-A0A6M8EJY3-F1
#
_entry.id   AF-A0A6M8EJY3-F1
#
_cell.length_a   1.000
_cell.length_b   1.000
_cell.length_c   1.000
_cell.angle_alpha   90.00
_cell.angle_beta   90.00
_cell.angle_gamma   90.00
#
_symmetry.space_group_name_H-M   'P 1'
#
loop_
_entity.id
_entity.type
_entity.pdbx_description
1 polymer ?
#
loop_
_entity_poly.entity_id
_entity_poly.type
_entity_poly.pdbx_seq_one_letter_code
_entity_poly.pdbx_strand_id
1 'polypeptide(L)'
;MSLRRLSGTYYFLIENNKLQLTQLSNFINERLNLLLSHTRSKLSVENLIEYLYEIFDIYKKENFENVDIKKQNRLIETNPFNNKFQTLAITYKRILNFNNLQNPKQEEIFEIGHEILKRSNITKEQLLTIKPSQMISFYTMLIETEKTILENDIKIYIANNIEQFSSLIIDLNKSIQEKITNAYYEVIEIIKRNEPKANYIEFIKSKRTLPISTKINQSNHEIFDMIINSLKEEDILNTSLCIDSLIDKFLSFKKVTQKKEKAYRRSLKLFKSFLQGDGRNYKTLTLQELTESNFADLEKILINLPATTKSKVFENLNIFELVKLRKQQNSARYATNTLALIENHIKQFWNYLCTYHKNIGLDRDLISIMNCEYTSNNIKEELGEEDPTLRAFTLSEINQFISFVYKPKDLKKTLINSPRNFYLFIFALLCGTRQEEALLIAMDDIKVQEINGKKYFYIFLNQDKPYQHLKNKNAHRNIPITDLMIDLGLLNYIQIRHNRDCETLFDFSRTGGSAARTFFSRNLQKLFPEICDTRENRNSRLLDNYVQFRSFRKNFSNFLFEENRSKYDTHENKLRIMGHEHEGSNKVTKHYLGRLEPQKAYEIMNAISYEGIDFTNIKQIIKEHYGEINKDLYWIKETIQGE
;
A
#
# COMPACT_ATOMS: atom_id res chain seq x y z
N MET A 1 25.18 1.74 4.89
CA MET A 1 25.10 1.90 3.42
C MET A 1 24.85 0.53 2.80
N SER A 2 23.99 0.36 1.79
CA SER A 2 23.67 -0.99 1.26
C SER A 2 24.65 -1.42 0.15
N LEU A 3 25.10 -2.67 0.19
CA LEU A 3 25.97 -3.28 -0.83
C LEU A 3 25.39 -3.11 -2.25
N ARG A 4 24.06 -3.18 -2.37
CA ARG A 4 23.32 -2.96 -3.62
C ARG A 4 23.51 -1.58 -4.22
N ARG A 5 23.69 -0.54 -3.38
CA ARG A 5 23.90 0.83 -3.83
C ARG A 5 25.34 1.09 -4.28
N LEU A 6 26.31 0.39 -3.67
CA LEU A 6 27.74 0.47 -4.00
C LEU A 6 28.11 -0.37 -5.23
N SER A 7 27.52 -1.56 -5.39
CA SER A 7 27.88 -2.52 -6.46
C SER A 7 27.05 -2.41 -7.75
N GLY A 8 25.98 -1.60 -7.73
CA GLY A 8 25.16 -1.31 -8.91
C GLY A 8 24.69 -2.57 -9.67
N THR A 9 25.00 -2.65 -10.96
CA THR A 9 24.64 -3.76 -11.85
C THR A 9 25.35 -5.08 -11.54
N TYR A 10 26.44 -5.05 -10.76
CA TYR A 10 27.23 -6.24 -10.39
C TYR A 10 26.79 -6.87 -9.07
N TYR A 11 25.84 -6.23 -8.37
CA TYR A 11 25.28 -6.71 -7.11
C TYR A 11 24.85 -8.19 -7.19
N PHE A 12 24.22 -8.58 -8.29
CA PHE A 12 23.69 -9.93 -8.47
C PHE A 12 24.80 -10.98 -8.67
N LEU A 13 25.95 -10.59 -9.24
CA LEU A 13 27.11 -11.47 -9.40
C LEU A 13 27.83 -11.67 -8.06
N ILE A 14 27.90 -10.61 -7.25
CA ILE A 14 28.59 -10.59 -5.96
C ILE A 14 27.74 -11.28 -4.87
N GLU A 15 26.42 -11.07 -4.86
CA GLU A 15 25.49 -11.66 -3.88
C GLU A 15 25.39 -13.19 -4.02
N ASN A 16 25.43 -13.70 -5.26
CA ASN A 16 25.27 -15.12 -5.53
C ASN A 16 26.61 -15.90 -5.57
N ASN A 17 27.76 -15.21 -5.44
CA ASN A 17 29.07 -15.84 -5.44
C ASN A 17 29.81 -15.57 -4.13
N LYS A 18 29.71 -16.53 -3.20
CA LYS A 18 30.27 -16.45 -1.85
C LYS A 18 31.79 -16.17 -1.84
N LEU A 19 32.54 -16.68 -2.82
CA LEU A 19 33.98 -16.46 -2.94
C LEU A 19 34.29 -15.00 -3.31
N GLN A 20 33.54 -14.44 -4.27
CA GLN A 20 33.66 -13.05 -4.70
C GLN A 20 33.28 -12.07 -3.58
N LEU A 21 32.23 -12.40 -2.81
CA LEU A 21 31.83 -11.61 -1.65
C LEU A 21 32.94 -11.58 -0.58
N THR A 22 33.62 -12.70 -0.34
CA THR A 22 34.77 -12.77 0.58
C THR A 22 35.97 -11.98 0.05
N GLN A 23 36.27 -12.07 -1.24
CA GLN A 23 37.37 -11.33 -1.87
C GLN A 23 37.15 -9.81 -1.81
N LEU A 24 35.94 -9.36 -2.13
CA LEU A 24 35.54 -7.95 -2.01
C LEU A 24 35.65 -7.45 -0.56
N SER A 25 35.16 -8.25 0.40
CA SER A 25 35.25 -7.87 1.82
C SER A 25 36.70 -7.74 2.29
N ASN A 26 37.59 -8.63 1.86
CA ASN A 26 39.00 -8.57 2.21
C ASN A 26 39.68 -7.35 1.58
N PHE A 27 39.40 -7.08 0.30
CA PHE A 27 39.93 -5.92 -0.42
C PHE A 27 39.53 -4.60 0.23
N ILE A 28 38.25 -4.45 0.59
CA ILE A 28 37.75 -3.25 1.28
C ILE A 28 38.44 -3.09 2.64
N ASN A 29 38.57 -4.17 3.41
CA ASN A 29 39.20 -4.13 4.72
C ASN A 29 40.69 -3.74 4.64
N GLU A 30 41.43 -4.27 3.67
CA GLU A 30 42.84 -3.89 3.45
C GLU A 30 43.00 -2.41 3.10
N ARG A 31 42.17 -1.89 2.19
CA ARG A 31 42.23 -0.49 1.76
C ARG A 31 41.78 0.49 2.86
N LEU A 32 40.77 0.13 3.64
CA LEU A 32 40.36 0.91 4.81
C LEU A 32 41.44 0.94 5.88
N ASN A 33 42.12 -0.18 6.13
CA ASN A 33 43.24 -0.23 7.08
C ASN A 33 44.41 0.65 6.62
N LEU A 34 44.72 0.67 5.31
CA LEU A 34 45.73 1.57 4.75
C LEU A 34 45.34 3.05 4.88
N LEU A 35 44.08 3.40 4.64
CA LEU A 35 43.59 4.76 4.86
C LEU A 35 43.76 5.16 6.33
N LEU A 36 43.33 4.30 7.25
CA LEU A 36 43.39 4.56 8.69
C LEU A 36 44.84 4.65 9.20
N SER A 37 45.79 3.94 8.60
CA SER A 37 47.20 4.02 8.99
C SER A 37 47.92 5.29 8.52
N HIS A 38 47.45 5.90 7.42
CA HIS A 38 48.05 7.11 6.84
C HIS A 38 47.36 8.41 7.28
N THR A 39 46.18 8.33 7.89
CA THR A 39 45.39 9.51 8.28
C THR A 39 45.51 9.77 9.78
N ARG A 40 46.25 10.83 10.17
CA ARG A 40 46.39 11.26 11.59
C ARG A 40 45.26 12.18 12.09
N SER A 41 44.24 12.45 11.28
CA SER A 41 43.12 13.35 11.59
C SER A 41 41.77 12.63 11.60
N LYS A 42 40.75 13.23 12.24
CA LYS A 42 39.37 12.71 12.28
C LYS A 42 38.77 12.69 10.86
N LEU A 43 38.53 11.50 10.33
CA LEU A 43 37.77 11.29 9.09
C LEU A 43 36.29 11.58 9.33
N SER A 44 35.69 12.43 8.48
CA SER A 44 34.24 12.62 8.44
C SER A 44 33.56 11.42 7.75
N VAL A 45 32.27 11.24 8.03
CA VAL A 45 31.46 10.17 7.43
C VAL A 45 31.34 10.34 5.90
N GLU A 46 31.28 11.59 5.42
CA GLU A 46 31.22 11.91 3.99
C GLU A 46 32.49 11.48 3.25
N ASN A 47 33.68 11.79 3.82
CA ASN A 47 34.97 11.43 3.20
C ASN A 47 35.17 9.90 3.15
N LEU A 48 34.67 9.17 4.16
CA LEU A 48 34.68 7.70 4.18
C LEU A 48 33.77 7.10 3.10
N ILE A 49 32.63 7.74 2.83
CA ILE A 49 31.68 7.29 1.82
C ILE A 49 32.25 7.50 0.41
N GLU A 50 32.85 8.66 0.13
CA GLU A 50 33.50 8.93 -1.15
C GLU A 50 34.66 7.96 -1.41
N TYR A 51 35.50 7.71 -0.40
CA TYR A 51 36.60 6.76 -0.51
C TYR A 51 36.12 5.32 -0.74
N LEU A 52 35.01 4.91 -0.13
CA LEU A 52 34.41 3.60 -0.38
C LEU A 52 33.93 3.47 -1.83
N TYR A 53 33.33 4.51 -2.42
CA TYR A 53 32.96 4.48 -3.85
C TYR A 53 34.19 4.32 -4.74
N GLU A 54 35.28 5.04 -4.46
CA GLU A 54 36.52 4.98 -5.22
C GLU A 54 37.15 3.57 -5.17
N ILE A 55 37.26 2.96 -3.98
CA ILE A 55 37.76 1.59 -3.82
C ILE A 55 36.88 0.59 -4.58
N PHE A 56 35.56 0.76 -4.54
CA PHE A 56 34.64 -0.13 -5.23
C PHE A 56 34.80 -0.05 -6.76
N ASP A 57 35.00 1.14 -7.31
CA ASP A 57 35.25 1.31 -8.75
C ASP A 57 36.60 0.73 -9.17
N ILE A 58 37.63 0.81 -8.32
CA ILE A 58 38.93 0.14 -8.57
C ILE A 58 38.75 -1.38 -8.59
N TYR A 59 38.09 -1.94 -7.56
CA TYR A 59 37.85 -3.39 -7.50
C TYR A 59 37.05 -3.89 -8.71
N LYS A 60 36.09 -3.08 -9.17
CA LYS A 60 35.26 -3.37 -10.34
C LYS A 60 36.08 -3.50 -11.62
N LYS A 61 37.00 -2.54 -11.86
CA LYS A 61 37.89 -2.57 -13.03
C LYS A 61 38.85 -3.77 -12.98
N GLU A 62 39.42 -4.04 -11.82
CA GLU A 62 40.40 -5.14 -11.67
C GLU A 62 39.77 -6.54 -11.81
N ASN A 63 38.50 -6.72 -11.45
CA ASN A 63 37.90 -8.06 -11.34
C ASN A 63 36.76 -8.34 -12.32
N PHE A 64 36.16 -7.33 -12.97
CA PHE A 64 34.95 -7.52 -13.78
C PHE A 64 34.99 -6.91 -15.19
N GLU A 65 36.02 -6.14 -15.57
CA GLU A 65 36.09 -5.50 -16.92
C GLU A 65 36.24 -6.49 -18.08
N ASN A 66 36.60 -7.76 -17.83
CA ASN A 66 36.77 -8.80 -18.85
C ASN A 66 35.72 -9.93 -18.81
N VAL A 67 34.67 -9.81 -17.99
CA VAL A 67 33.62 -10.85 -17.88
C VAL A 67 32.46 -10.52 -18.81
N ASP A 68 32.17 -11.37 -19.79
CA ASP A 68 31.01 -11.22 -20.69
C ASP A 68 29.71 -11.58 -19.94
N ILE A 69 29.14 -10.58 -19.26
CA ILE A 69 27.95 -10.64 -18.39
C ILE A 69 26.75 -11.27 -19.12
N LYS A 70 26.66 -11.14 -20.45
CA LYS A 70 25.57 -11.70 -21.26
C LYS A 70 25.60 -13.23 -21.33
N LYS A 71 26.78 -13.85 -21.22
CA LYS A 71 26.94 -15.31 -21.36
C LYS A 71 26.64 -16.06 -20.07
N GLN A 72 26.90 -15.46 -18.90
CA GLN A 72 26.54 -16.05 -17.60
C GLN A 72 25.08 -15.79 -17.21
N ASN A 73 24.48 -14.66 -17.57
CA ASN A 73 23.04 -14.42 -17.32
C ASN A 73 22.13 -15.38 -18.11
N ARG A 74 22.54 -15.78 -19.32
CA ARG A 74 21.80 -16.77 -20.14
C ARG A 74 21.70 -18.17 -19.52
N LEU A 75 22.60 -18.54 -18.60
CA LEU A 75 22.54 -19.83 -17.90
C LEU A 75 21.63 -19.80 -16.66
N ILE A 76 21.18 -18.61 -16.22
CA ILE A 76 20.37 -18.42 -15.02
C ILE A 76 18.90 -18.06 -15.38
N GLU A 77 18.64 -17.64 -16.62
CA GLU A 77 17.32 -17.22 -17.11
C GLU A 77 16.43 -18.35 -17.69
N THR A 78 16.27 -19.46 -16.96
CA THR A 78 15.11 -20.36 -17.20
C THR A 78 14.07 -20.19 -16.08
N ASN A 79 13.12 -19.27 -16.32
CA ASN A 79 11.71 -19.25 -15.89
C ASN A 79 11.37 -19.20 -14.37
N PRO A 80 11.21 -18.00 -13.76
CA PRO A 80 10.94 -17.86 -12.32
C PRO A 80 9.52 -18.28 -11.86
N PHE A 81 8.54 -18.44 -12.76
CA PHE A 81 7.17 -18.87 -12.39
C PHE A 81 6.98 -20.40 -12.34
N ASN A 82 7.78 -21.16 -13.12
CA ASN A 82 7.84 -22.63 -13.01
C ASN A 82 8.62 -23.06 -11.76
N ASN A 83 9.60 -22.28 -11.32
CA ASN A 83 10.44 -22.64 -10.17
C ASN A 83 9.65 -22.77 -8.86
N LYS A 84 8.57 -22.00 -8.62
CA LYS A 84 7.85 -22.10 -7.34
C LYS A 84 7.14 -23.45 -7.16
N PHE A 85 6.36 -23.90 -8.14
CA PHE A 85 5.72 -25.21 -8.06
C PHE A 85 6.75 -26.35 -8.13
N GLN A 86 7.79 -26.17 -8.94
CA GLN A 86 8.89 -27.12 -9.03
C GLN A 86 9.59 -27.32 -7.68
N THR A 87 9.91 -26.23 -6.98
CA THR A 87 10.49 -26.27 -5.63
C THR A 87 9.53 -26.90 -4.62
N LEU A 88 8.24 -26.55 -4.66
CA LEU A 88 7.22 -27.16 -3.79
C LEU A 88 7.12 -28.68 -4.02
N ALA A 89 7.07 -29.13 -5.27
CA ALA A 89 6.94 -30.54 -5.63
C ALA A 89 8.20 -31.36 -5.26
N ILE A 90 9.40 -30.82 -5.50
CA ILE A 90 10.66 -31.46 -5.09
C ILE A 90 10.75 -31.55 -3.56
N THR A 91 10.44 -30.46 -2.85
CA THR A 91 10.52 -30.40 -1.38
C THR A 91 9.50 -31.34 -0.76
N TYR A 92 8.27 -31.37 -1.28
CA TYR A 92 7.22 -32.29 -0.85
C TYR A 92 7.62 -33.75 -1.08
N LYS A 93 8.19 -34.08 -2.26
CA LYS A 93 8.68 -35.43 -2.55
C LYS A 93 9.80 -35.86 -1.59
N ARG A 94 10.73 -34.96 -1.26
CA ARG A 94 11.82 -35.23 -0.29
C ARG A 94 11.26 -35.57 1.10
N ILE A 95 10.28 -34.80 1.58
CA ILE A 95 9.62 -35.05 2.88
C ILE A 95 8.77 -36.33 2.85
N LEU A 96 8.10 -36.60 1.73
CA LEU A 96 7.30 -37.81 1.56
C LEU A 96 8.16 -39.09 1.53
N ASN A 97 9.31 -39.05 0.84
CA ASN A 97 10.27 -40.15 0.84
C ASN A 97 10.79 -40.44 2.26
N PHE A 98 11.06 -39.39 3.04
CA PHE A 98 11.46 -39.53 4.44
C PHE A 98 10.37 -40.16 5.31
N ASN A 99 9.12 -39.69 5.22
CA ASN A 99 8.00 -40.23 5.99
C ASN A 99 7.62 -41.68 5.61
N ASN A 100 8.06 -42.17 4.45
CA ASN A 100 7.85 -43.55 4.00
C ASN A 100 8.95 -44.53 4.46
N LEU A 101 10.02 -44.05 5.11
CA LEU A 101 11.05 -44.92 5.70
C LEU A 101 10.44 -45.72 6.85
N GLN A 102 10.48 -47.05 6.76
CA GLN A 102 10.16 -47.90 7.90
C GLN A 102 11.30 -47.77 8.93
N ASN A 103 11.09 -46.94 9.95
CA ASN A 103 12.05 -46.58 11.01
C ASN A 103 13.20 -45.63 10.57
N PRO A 104 12.93 -44.32 10.38
CA PRO A 104 13.98 -43.36 10.10
C PRO A 104 14.98 -43.27 11.27
N LYS A 105 16.28 -43.18 10.97
CA LYS A 105 17.31 -43.07 12.03
C LYS A 105 17.20 -41.71 12.72
N GLN A 106 17.59 -41.63 14.01
CA GLN A 106 17.56 -40.37 14.77
C GLN A 106 18.40 -39.26 14.10
N GLU A 107 19.50 -39.62 13.46
CA GLU A 107 20.37 -38.72 12.70
C GLU A 107 19.64 -38.09 11.50
N GLU A 108 18.83 -38.86 10.78
CA GLU A 108 18.07 -38.39 9.60
C GLU A 108 16.90 -37.48 10.01
N ILE A 109 16.22 -37.80 11.12
CA ILE A 109 15.18 -36.92 11.73
C ILE A 109 15.80 -35.57 12.13
N PHE A 110 16.99 -35.62 12.72
CA PHE A 110 17.70 -34.41 13.16
C PHE A 110 18.10 -33.54 11.97
N GLU A 111 18.70 -34.10 10.92
CA GLU A 111 19.15 -33.34 9.75
C GLU A 111 17.99 -32.58 9.07
N ILE A 112 16.89 -33.27 8.76
CA ILE A 112 15.75 -32.65 8.07
C ILE A 112 15.04 -31.67 9.00
N GLY A 113 14.81 -32.05 10.25
CA GLY A 113 14.18 -31.17 11.24
C GLY A 113 15.00 -29.90 11.49
N HIS A 114 16.33 -30.00 11.49
CA HIS A 114 17.23 -28.88 11.64
C HIS A 114 17.25 -27.96 10.41
N GLU A 115 17.20 -28.51 9.19
CA GLU A 115 17.05 -27.71 7.96
C GLU A 115 15.75 -26.91 7.95
N ILE A 116 14.63 -27.53 8.36
CA ILE A 116 13.33 -26.84 8.46
C ILE A 116 13.37 -25.78 9.56
N LEU A 117 13.98 -26.09 10.71
CA LEU A 117 14.11 -25.14 11.82
C LEU A 117 14.87 -23.86 11.42
N LYS A 118 15.96 -23.97 10.64
CA LYS A 118 16.75 -22.83 10.15
C LYS A 118 15.94 -21.82 9.34
N ARG A 119 14.88 -22.27 8.67
CA ARG A 119 13.98 -21.44 7.86
C ARG A 119 12.64 -21.15 8.54
N SER A 120 12.45 -21.61 9.77
CA SER A 120 11.23 -21.39 10.55
C SER A 120 11.29 -20.07 11.33
N ASN A 121 10.14 -19.59 11.79
CA ASN A 121 10.04 -18.40 12.66
C ASN A 121 10.20 -18.75 14.16
N ILE A 122 10.69 -19.94 14.50
CA ILE A 122 10.83 -20.39 15.89
C ILE A 122 12.04 -19.69 16.51
N THR A 123 11.82 -18.93 17.60
CA THR A 123 12.87 -18.15 18.24
C THR A 123 13.79 -19.02 19.09
N LYS A 124 14.98 -18.48 19.39
CA LYS A 124 15.93 -19.15 20.29
C LYS A 124 15.35 -19.35 21.69
N GLU A 125 14.53 -18.41 22.21
CA GLU A 125 13.87 -18.60 23.51
C GLU A 125 12.86 -19.74 23.47
N GLN A 126 12.09 -19.88 22.38
CA GLN A 126 11.13 -20.98 22.21
C GLN A 126 11.83 -22.34 22.15
N LEU A 127 12.98 -22.43 21.47
CA LEU A 127 13.78 -23.65 21.41
C LEU A 127 14.33 -24.07 22.79
N LEU A 128 14.68 -23.11 23.65
CA LEU A 128 15.17 -23.38 25.01
C LEU A 128 14.11 -23.97 25.94
N THR A 129 12.82 -23.90 25.57
CA THR A 129 11.73 -24.52 26.35
C THR A 129 11.61 -26.03 26.10
N ILE A 130 12.25 -26.56 25.05
CA ILE A 130 12.19 -27.97 24.65
C ILE A 130 13.29 -28.74 25.36
N LYS A 131 12.92 -29.78 26.12
CA LYS A 131 13.90 -30.62 26.81
C LYS A 131 14.75 -31.41 25.79
N PRO A 132 16.04 -31.66 26.05
CA PRO A 132 16.89 -32.46 25.15
C PRO A 132 16.30 -33.83 24.79
N SER A 133 15.63 -34.48 25.75
CA SER A 133 14.94 -35.77 25.54
C SER A 133 13.72 -35.70 24.61
N GLN A 134 13.20 -34.50 24.33
CA GLN A 134 12.03 -34.25 23.47
C GLN A 134 12.42 -33.72 22.09
N MET A 135 13.70 -33.43 21.84
CA MET A 135 14.17 -32.81 20.59
C MET A 135 13.87 -33.65 19.35
N ILE A 136 14.01 -34.98 19.43
CA ILE A 136 13.67 -35.87 18.32
C ILE A 136 12.17 -35.81 18.03
N SER A 137 11.32 -35.86 19.07
CA SER A 137 9.86 -35.74 18.92
C SER A 137 9.45 -34.39 18.35
N PHE A 138 10.13 -33.30 18.76
CA PHE A 138 9.92 -31.97 18.21
C PHE A 138 10.27 -31.90 16.71
N TYR A 139 11.41 -32.46 16.30
CA TYR A 139 11.78 -32.51 14.89
C TYR A 139 10.81 -33.36 14.06
N THR A 140 10.30 -34.47 14.60
CA THR A 140 9.25 -35.25 13.95
C THR A 140 7.98 -34.43 13.73
N MET A 141 7.48 -33.74 14.78
CA MET A 141 6.30 -32.86 14.65
C MET A 141 6.53 -31.74 13.63
N LEU A 142 7.74 -31.19 13.59
CA LEU A 142 8.12 -30.11 12.69
C LEU A 142 8.18 -30.58 11.22
N ILE A 143 8.61 -31.82 10.97
CA ILE A 143 8.57 -32.47 9.65
C ILE A 143 7.13 -32.76 9.21
N GLU A 144 6.26 -33.25 10.11
CA GLU A 144 4.84 -33.47 9.83
C GLU A 144 4.07 -32.17 9.56
N THR A 145 4.40 -31.13 10.32
CA THR A 145 3.84 -29.77 10.12
C THR A 145 4.28 -29.21 8.77
N GLU A 146 5.56 -29.33 8.41
CA GLU A 146 6.08 -28.88 7.12
C GLU A 146 5.40 -29.61 5.95
N LYS A 147 5.15 -30.93 6.07
CA LYS A 147 4.37 -31.68 5.07
C LYS A 147 2.99 -31.07 4.86
N THR A 148 2.28 -30.76 5.95
CA THR A 148 0.94 -30.17 5.92
C THR A 148 0.96 -28.76 5.30
N ILE A 149 1.98 -27.96 5.61
CA ILE A 149 2.20 -26.65 5.02
C ILE A 149 2.41 -26.77 3.51
N LEU A 150 3.28 -27.68 3.07
CA LEU A 150 3.55 -27.91 1.64
C LEU A 150 2.32 -28.40 0.88
N GLU A 151 1.51 -29.27 1.48
CA GLU A 151 0.23 -29.72 0.90
C GLU A 151 -0.74 -28.56 0.70
N ASN A 152 -0.86 -27.68 1.70
CA ASN A 152 -1.67 -26.47 1.60
C ASN A 152 -1.13 -25.49 0.55
N ASP A 153 0.18 -25.29 0.49
CA ASP A 153 0.83 -24.41 -0.48
C ASP A 153 0.68 -24.93 -1.92
N ILE A 154 0.76 -26.25 -2.12
CA ILE A 154 0.47 -26.90 -3.41
C ILE A 154 -1.00 -26.68 -3.78
N LYS A 155 -1.94 -26.89 -2.84
CA LYS A 155 -3.38 -26.68 -3.08
C LYS A 155 -3.70 -25.22 -3.42
N ILE A 156 -3.10 -24.26 -2.71
CA ILE A 156 -3.21 -22.82 -2.97
C ILE A 156 -2.59 -22.48 -4.33
N TYR A 157 -1.44 -23.07 -4.68
CA TYR A 157 -0.83 -22.88 -5.98
C TYR A 157 -1.77 -23.37 -7.09
N ILE A 158 -2.36 -24.56 -6.96
CA ILE A 158 -3.34 -25.10 -7.91
C ILE A 158 -4.58 -24.21 -8.00
N ALA A 159 -5.13 -23.76 -6.87
CA ALA A 159 -6.29 -22.87 -6.83
C ALA A 159 -6.04 -21.57 -7.62
N ASN A 160 -4.84 -21.00 -7.48
CA ASN A 160 -4.44 -19.78 -8.17
C ASN A 160 -4.05 -19.99 -9.64
N ASN A 161 -3.81 -21.24 -10.07
CA ASN A 161 -3.28 -21.59 -11.39
C ASN A 161 -4.05 -22.76 -12.04
N ILE A 162 -5.35 -22.90 -11.75
CA ILE A 162 -6.14 -24.10 -12.09
C ILE A 162 -6.10 -24.46 -13.58
N GLU A 163 -5.97 -23.47 -14.46
CA GLU A 163 -5.83 -23.66 -15.91
C GLU A 163 -4.62 -24.51 -16.29
N GLN A 164 -3.52 -24.40 -15.53
CA GLN A 164 -2.30 -25.19 -15.76
C GLN A 164 -2.49 -26.69 -15.43
N PHE A 165 -3.52 -27.00 -14.63
CA PHE A 165 -3.88 -28.35 -14.17
C PHE A 165 -5.18 -28.85 -14.82
N SER A 166 -5.66 -28.17 -15.85
CA SER A 166 -6.88 -28.53 -16.58
C SER A 166 -6.85 -29.96 -17.14
N SER A 167 -5.66 -30.49 -17.46
CA SER A 167 -5.48 -31.89 -17.88
C SER A 167 -5.87 -32.92 -16.83
N LEU A 168 -5.99 -32.52 -15.56
CA LEU A 168 -6.34 -33.38 -14.43
C LEU A 168 -7.81 -33.24 -13.99
N ILE A 169 -8.58 -32.35 -14.64
CA ILE A 169 -9.98 -32.10 -14.29
C ILE A 169 -10.87 -33.01 -15.15
N ILE A 170 -11.31 -34.11 -14.56
CA ILE A 170 -12.09 -35.17 -15.25
C ILE A 170 -13.51 -34.70 -15.62
N ASP A 171 -14.11 -33.82 -14.81
CA ASP A 171 -15.50 -33.37 -14.97
C ASP A 171 -15.58 -31.84 -14.98
N LEU A 172 -15.93 -31.28 -16.15
CA LEU A 172 -16.04 -29.85 -16.38
C LEU A 172 -17.32 -29.25 -15.79
N ASN A 173 -18.29 -30.07 -15.35
CA ASN A 173 -19.57 -29.60 -14.80
C ASN A 173 -19.53 -29.37 -13.27
N LYS A 174 -18.43 -29.75 -12.60
CA LYS A 174 -18.26 -29.55 -11.15
C LYS A 174 -17.99 -28.10 -10.76
N SER A 175 -18.27 -27.78 -9.50
CA SER A 175 -17.93 -26.47 -8.93
C SER A 175 -16.42 -26.23 -8.96
N ILE A 176 -16.00 -24.96 -8.95
CA ILE A 176 -14.57 -24.59 -8.96
C ILE A 176 -13.82 -25.23 -7.76
N GLN A 177 -14.48 -25.31 -6.60
CA GLN A 177 -13.88 -25.88 -5.39
C GLN A 177 -13.63 -27.38 -5.53
N GLU A 178 -14.55 -28.12 -6.15
CA GLU A 178 -14.38 -29.54 -6.43
C GLU A 178 -13.32 -29.78 -7.51
N LYS A 179 -13.25 -28.93 -8.53
CA LYS A 179 -12.20 -28.99 -9.57
C LYS A 179 -10.80 -28.81 -8.99
N ILE A 180 -10.63 -27.82 -8.10
CA ILE A 180 -9.37 -27.59 -7.38
C ILE A 180 -9.02 -28.80 -6.51
N THR A 181 -10.00 -29.36 -5.81
CA THR A 181 -9.80 -30.51 -4.93
C THR A 181 -9.39 -31.76 -5.72
N ASN A 182 -10.04 -32.04 -6.85
CA ASN A 182 -9.69 -33.15 -7.73
C ASN A 182 -8.28 -32.98 -8.31
N ALA A 183 -7.98 -31.80 -8.87
CA ALA A 183 -6.66 -31.50 -9.42
C ALA A 183 -5.55 -31.62 -8.35
N TYR A 184 -5.83 -31.18 -7.12
CA TYR A 184 -4.90 -31.33 -6.00
C TYR A 184 -4.58 -32.79 -5.69
N TYR A 185 -5.59 -33.66 -5.53
CA TYR A 185 -5.33 -35.07 -5.22
C TYR A 185 -4.56 -35.79 -6.34
N GLU A 186 -4.88 -35.49 -7.61
CA GLU A 186 -4.15 -36.04 -8.75
C GLU A 186 -2.70 -35.54 -8.80
N VAL A 187 -2.43 -34.26 -8.52
CA VAL A 187 -1.08 -33.73 -8.43
C VAL A 187 -0.27 -34.43 -7.34
N ILE A 188 -0.86 -34.63 -6.16
CA ILE A 188 -0.19 -35.32 -5.05
C ILE A 188 0.14 -36.76 -5.44
N GLU A 189 -0.78 -37.48 -6.08
CA GLU A 189 -0.52 -38.84 -6.57
C GLU A 189 0.54 -38.89 -7.66
N ILE A 190 0.56 -37.90 -8.57
CA ILE A 190 1.61 -37.77 -9.59
C ILE A 190 2.98 -37.58 -8.92
N ILE A 191 3.10 -36.68 -7.94
CA ILE A 191 4.37 -36.48 -7.22
C ILE A 191 4.74 -37.76 -6.45
N LYS A 192 3.78 -38.41 -5.79
CA LYS A 192 4.00 -39.63 -5.00
C LYS A 192 4.51 -40.79 -5.84
N ARG A 193 3.93 -41.04 -7.01
CA ARG A 193 4.24 -42.21 -7.86
C ARG A 193 5.46 -42.05 -8.76
N ASN A 194 5.97 -40.84 -8.92
CA ASN A 194 7.04 -40.56 -9.87
C ASN A 194 8.33 -40.08 -9.16
N GLU A 195 9.49 -40.45 -9.71
CA GLU A 195 10.77 -39.84 -9.34
C GLU A 195 10.77 -38.32 -9.64
N PRO A 196 11.53 -37.50 -8.90
CA PRO A 196 11.65 -36.07 -9.13
C PRO A 196 11.84 -35.73 -10.61
N LYS A 197 10.89 -34.97 -11.17
CA LYS A 197 10.92 -34.54 -12.57
C LYS A 197 11.61 -33.20 -12.71
N ALA A 198 12.28 -32.96 -13.84
CA ALA A 198 12.91 -31.66 -14.14
C ALA A 198 11.89 -30.52 -14.28
N ASN A 199 10.68 -30.84 -14.77
CA ASN A 199 9.56 -29.89 -14.88
C ASN A 199 8.24 -30.62 -14.63
N TYR A 200 7.72 -30.54 -13.40
CA TYR A 200 6.48 -31.21 -13.03
C TYR A 200 5.24 -30.67 -13.76
N ILE A 201 5.20 -29.37 -14.10
CA ILE A 201 4.06 -28.78 -14.82
C ILE A 201 3.96 -29.34 -16.24
N GLU A 202 5.08 -29.44 -16.95
CA GLU A 202 5.12 -30.02 -18.29
C GLU A 202 4.79 -31.52 -18.26
N PHE A 203 5.27 -32.24 -17.25
CA PHE A 203 4.92 -33.64 -17.02
C PHE A 203 3.43 -33.85 -16.72
N ILE A 204 2.77 -32.96 -15.98
CA ILE A 204 1.33 -33.01 -15.71
C ILE A 204 0.51 -32.73 -16.97
N LYS A 205 0.96 -31.78 -17.81
CA LYS A 205 0.29 -31.44 -19.06
C LYS A 205 0.34 -32.56 -20.09
N SER A 206 1.40 -33.37 -20.09
CA SER A 206 1.56 -34.50 -21.01
C SER A 206 0.71 -35.73 -20.64
N LYS A 207 0.13 -35.77 -19.44
CA LYS A 207 -0.68 -36.89 -18.92
C LYS A 207 -2.16 -36.84 -19.31
N ARG A 208 -2.52 -36.32 -20.50
CA ARG A 208 -3.91 -36.29 -21.00
C ARG A 208 -4.57 -37.68 -20.90
N THR A 209 -5.53 -37.84 -19.99
CA THR A 209 -6.50 -38.94 -20.01
C THR A 209 -7.71 -38.48 -20.81
N LEU A 210 -7.87 -39.02 -22.02
CA LEU A 210 -9.13 -39.01 -22.75
C LEU A 210 -10.10 -39.96 -22.03
N PRO A 211 -11.33 -39.55 -21.69
CA PRO A 211 -12.44 -40.47 -21.52
C PRO A 211 -13.03 -40.80 -22.90
N ILE A 212 -12.99 -42.08 -23.24
CA ILE A 212 -13.66 -42.65 -24.42
C ILE A 212 -15.17 -42.75 -24.17
N SER A 213 -15.91 -42.36 -25.21
CA SER A 213 -17.31 -42.66 -25.56
C SER A 213 -18.44 -41.94 -24.80
N THR A 214 -19.15 -41.10 -25.54
CA THR A 214 -20.46 -41.52 -26.07
C THR A 214 -20.78 -40.72 -27.33
N LYS A 215 -21.33 -41.45 -28.30
CA LYS A 215 -21.66 -41.06 -29.69
C LYS A 215 -22.35 -39.69 -29.80
N ILE A 216 -21.85 -38.81 -30.68
CA ILE A 216 -22.71 -37.91 -31.47
C ILE A 216 -22.14 -37.82 -32.89
N ASN A 217 -22.96 -38.26 -33.84
CA ASN A 217 -22.68 -38.29 -35.28
C ASN A 217 -22.61 -36.89 -35.89
N GLN A 218 -21.65 -36.73 -36.81
CA GLN A 218 -21.76 -36.01 -38.09
C GLN A 218 -22.74 -34.82 -38.17
N SER A 219 -22.28 -33.64 -37.77
CA SER A 219 -22.70 -32.34 -38.35
C SER A 219 -21.66 -31.21 -38.15
N ASN A 220 -20.55 -31.48 -37.47
CA ASN A 220 -19.59 -30.44 -37.10
C ASN A 220 -18.73 -29.91 -38.25
N HIS A 221 -18.68 -30.53 -39.43
CA HIS A 221 -17.83 -30.00 -40.51
C HIS A 221 -18.39 -28.70 -41.10
N GLU A 222 -19.70 -28.60 -41.27
CA GLU A 222 -20.36 -27.38 -41.76
C GLU A 222 -20.37 -26.26 -40.70
N ILE A 223 -20.50 -26.63 -39.42
CA ILE A 223 -20.40 -25.69 -38.30
C ILE A 223 -18.95 -25.22 -38.10
N PHE A 224 -17.95 -26.09 -38.27
CA PHE A 224 -16.54 -25.69 -38.23
C PHE A 224 -16.17 -24.76 -39.38
N ASP A 225 -16.68 -25.00 -40.58
CA ASP A 225 -16.41 -24.13 -41.73
C ASP A 225 -17.14 -22.78 -41.61
N MET A 226 -18.36 -22.75 -41.04
CA MET A 226 -19.02 -21.49 -40.67
C MET A 226 -18.29 -20.75 -39.54
N ILE A 227 -17.77 -21.45 -38.52
CA ILE A 227 -16.99 -20.84 -37.43
C ILE A 227 -15.63 -20.36 -37.92
N ILE A 228 -14.95 -21.11 -38.81
CA ILE A 228 -13.69 -20.68 -39.41
C ILE A 228 -13.92 -19.50 -40.35
N ASN A 229 -15.02 -19.45 -41.09
CA ASN A 229 -15.36 -18.29 -41.91
C ASN A 229 -15.80 -17.09 -41.07
N SER A 230 -16.53 -17.28 -39.97
CA SER A 230 -16.86 -16.18 -39.04
C SER A 230 -15.63 -15.67 -38.27
N LEU A 231 -14.69 -16.56 -37.92
CA LEU A 231 -13.41 -16.19 -37.32
C LEU A 231 -12.48 -15.49 -38.32
N LYS A 232 -12.55 -15.84 -39.62
CA LYS A 232 -11.80 -15.15 -40.68
C LYS A 232 -12.41 -13.81 -41.06
N GLU A 233 -13.73 -13.64 -40.94
CA GLU A 233 -14.39 -12.35 -41.21
C GLU A 233 -14.24 -11.35 -40.05
N GLU A 234 -14.12 -11.80 -38.80
CA GLU A 234 -13.78 -10.92 -37.66
C GLU A 234 -12.29 -10.53 -37.60
N ASP A 235 -11.38 -11.32 -38.19
CA ASP A 235 -9.94 -11.01 -38.24
C ASP A 235 -9.52 -10.08 -39.40
N ILE A 236 -10.45 -9.63 -40.25
CA ILE A 236 -10.16 -8.71 -41.38
C ILE A 236 -10.64 -7.26 -41.12
N LEU A 237 -11.17 -6.95 -39.93
CA LEU A 237 -11.49 -5.57 -39.52
C LEU A 237 -10.61 -5.08 -38.34
N ASN A 238 -9.51 -4.42 -38.72
CA ASN A 238 -8.56 -3.62 -37.92
C ASN A 238 -7.50 -4.35 -37.08
N THR A 239 -6.32 -4.51 -37.70
CA THR A 239 -4.99 -4.72 -37.11
C THR A 239 -4.53 -3.60 -36.17
N SER A 240 -5.21 -3.42 -35.04
CA SER A 240 -4.79 -2.54 -33.93
C SER A 240 -5.48 -2.97 -32.63
N LEU A 241 -4.75 -3.64 -31.73
CA LEU A 241 -5.23 -3.94 -30.38
C LEU A 241 -5.62 -2.62 -29.67
N CYS A 242 -6.92 -2.42 -29.44
CA CYS A 242 -7.41 -1.21 -28.78
C CYS A 242 -6.88 -1.12 -27.33
N ILE A 243 -6.05 -0.10 -27.05
CA ILE A 243 -5.41 0.14 -25.74
C ILE A 243 -6.41 0.21 -24.58
N ASP A 244 -7.64 0.66 -24.82
CA ASP A 244 -8.69 0.70 -23.80
C ASP A 244 -9.08 -0.71 -23.33
N SER A 245 -9.19 -1.67 -24.27
CA SER A 245 -9.46 -3.07 -23.95
C SER A 245 -8.34 -3.67 -23.10
N LEU A 246 -7.08 -3.33 -23.40
CA LEU A 246 -5.94 -3.78 -22.61
C LEU A 246 -5.94 -3.19 -21.20
N ILE A 247 -6.29 -1.90 -21.07
CA ILE A 247 -6.44 -1.25 -19.76
C ILE A 247 -7.55 -1.93 -18.95
N ASP A 248 -8.71 -2.22 -19.56
CA ASP A 248 -9.81 -2.89 -18.87
C ASP A 248 -9.42 -4.30 -18.40
N LYS A 249 -8.72 -5.08 -19.24
CA LYS A 249 -8.17 -6.38 -18.86
C LYS A 249 -7.20 -6.27 -17.69
N PHE A 250 -6.27 -5.30 -17.72
CA PHE A 250 -5.34 -5.04 -16.61
C PHE A 250 -6.06 -4.71 -15.28
N LEU A 251 -7.09 -3.87 -15.34
CA LEU A 251 -7.85 -3.47 -14.15
C LEU A 251 -8.64 -4.63 -13.57
N SER A 252 -9.24 -5.45 -14.43
CA SER A 252 -9.94 -6.68 -14.03
C SER A 252 -8.98 -7.67 -13.36
N PHE A 253 -7.77 -7.83 -13.92
CA PHE A 253 -6.72 -8.67 -13.35
C PHE A 253 -6.28 -8.20 -11.96
N LYS A 254 -6.14 -6.88 -11.76
CA LYS A 254 -5.69 -6.30 -10.48
C LYS A 254 -6.72 -6.40 -9.35
N LYS A 255 -8.02 -6.62 -9.65
CA LYS A 255 -9.12 -6.69 -8.66
C LYS A 255 -9.06 -5.56 -7.62
N VAL A 256 -8.82 -4.34 -8.08
CA VAL A 256 -8.62 -3.17 -7.21
C VAL A 256 -9.95 -2.55 -6.77
N THR A 257 -9.93 -1.84 -5.64
CA THR A 257 -11.09 -1.05 -5.20
C THR A 257 -11.46 0.03 -6.22
N GLN A 258 -12.73 0.42 -6.29
CA GLN A 258 -13.23 1.44 -7.23
C GLN A 258 -12.42 2.75 -7.19
N LYS A 259 -11.94 3.15 -6.00
CA LYS A 259 -11.09 4.34 -5.81
C LYS A 259 -9.72 4.17 -6.47
N LYS A 260 -9.09 3.00 -6.31
CA LYS A 260 -7.80 2.69 -6.95
C LYS A 260 -7.95 2.52 -8.46
N GLU A 261 -9.02 1.88 -8.92
CA GLU A 261 -9.33 1.74 -10.35
C GLU A 261 -9.41 3.11 -11.05
N LYS A 262 -10.14 4.06 -10.46
CA LYS A 262 -10.20 5.45 -10.95
C LYS A 262 -8.83 6.11 -11.03
N ALA A 263 -7.91 5.80 -10.10
CA ALA A 263 -6.56 6.34 -10.11
C ALA A 263 -5.71 5.73 -11.23
N TYR A 264 -5.75 4.41 -11.42
CA TYR A 264 -5.09 3.75 -12.55
C TYR A 264 -5.61 4.29 -13.89
N ARG A 265 -6.93 4.35 -14.09
CA ARG A 265 -7.53 4.88 -15.33
C ARG A 265 -7.03 6.29 -15.65
N ARG A 266 -6.90 7.17 -14.65
CA ARG A 266 -6.36 8.52 -14.85
C ARG A 266 -4.90 8.51 -15.30
N SER A 267 -4.05 7.71 -14.67
CA SER A 267 -2.64 7.60 -15.06
C SER A 267 -2.48 6.98 -16.44
N LEU A 268 -3.20 5.90 -16.73
CA LEU A 268 -3.14 5.20 -18.01
C LEU A 268 -3.78 5.99 -19.16
N LYS A 269 -4.71 6.90 -18.88
CA LYS A 269 -5.20 7.87 -19.86
C LYS A 269 -4.09 8.79 -20.37
N LEU A 270 -3.12 9.17 -19.52
CA LEU A 270 -1.96 9.95 -19.96
C LEU A 270 -1.08 9.15 -20.92
N PHE A 271 -0.81 7.88 -20.58
CA PHE A 271 -0.07 6.98 -21.46
C PHE A 271 -0.78 6.74 -22.80
N LYS A 272 -2.10 6.52 -22.77
CA LYS A 272 -2.92 6.45 -23.98
C LYS A 272 -2.81 7.73 -24.83
N SER A 273 -2.92 8.90 -24.20
CA SER A 273 -2.79 10.18 -24.92
C SER A 273 -1.41 10.36 -25.56
N PHE A 274 -0.35 9.80 -24.96
CA PHE A 274 0.99 9.78 -25.54
C PHE A 274 1.02 8.93 -26.81
N LEU A 275 0.48 7.70 -26.75
CA LEU A 275 0.41 6.79 -27.90
C LEU A 275 -0.41 7.37 -29.05
N GLN A 276 -1.45 8.13 -28.76
CA GLN A 276 -2.27 8.76 -29.81
C GLN A 276 -1.51 9.86 -30.58
N GLY A 277 -0.49 10.46 -29.97
CA GLY A 277 0.21 11.62 -30.53
C GLY A 277 -0.65 12.89 -30.54
N ASP A 278 -0.16 13.93 -31.21
CA ASP A 278 -0.89 15.19 -31.45
C ASP A 278 -1.28 15.38 -32.94
N GLY A 279 -0.96 14.40 -33.80
CA GLY A 279 -1.20 14.44 -35.24
C GLY A 279 -0.35 15.48 -35.99
N ARG A 280 0.64 16.10 -35.31
CA ARG A 280 1.55 17.10 -35.86
C ARG A 280 3.00 16.71 -35.57
N ASN A 281 3.50 17.09 -34.40
CA ASN A 281 4.89 16.89 -33.99
C ASN A 281 5.12 15.50 -33.38
N TYR A 282 4.06 14.88 -32.86
CA TYR A 282 4.08 13.56 -32.25
C TYR A 282 3.11 12.66 -33.02
N LYS A 283 3.69 11.69 -33.74
CA LYS A 283 2.93 10.70 -34.49
C LYS A 283 2.25 9.71 -33.55
N THR A 284 1.18 9.10 -34.01
CA THR A 284 0.57 7.95 -33.33
C THR A 284 1.57 6.79 -33.31
N LEU A 285 1.67 6.12 -32.17
CA LEU A 285 2.55 4.99 -31.92
C LEU A 285 1.74 3.79 -31.44
N THR A 286 2.05 2.63 -31.98
CA THR A 286 1.64 1.33 -31.45
C THR A 286 2.54 0.94 -30.27
N LEU A 287 2.13 -0.07 -29.50
CA LEU A 287 2.92 -0.54 -28.36
C LEU A 287 4.27 -1.13 -28.80
N GLN A 288 4.32 -1.75 -29.97
CA GLN A 288 5.52 -2.39 -30.53
C GLN A 288 6.54 -1.39 -31.08
N GLU A 289 6.10 -0.19 -31.46
CA GLU A 289 6.97 0.87 -31.98
C GLU A 289 7.68 1.65 -30.86
N LEU A 290 7.33 1.39 -29.60
CA LEU A 290 7.94 2.08 -28.47
C LEU A 290 9.39 1.64 -28.25
N THR A 291 10.26 2.64 -28.21
CA THR A 291 11.70 2.51 -27.95
C THR A 291 12.08 3.21 -26.64
N GLU A 292 13.36 3.06 -26.25
CA GLU A 292 13.97 3.80 -25.13
C GLU A 292 13.76 5.31 -25.24
N SER A 293 13.93 5.88 -26.44
CA SER A 293 13.73 7.31 -26.69
C SER A 293 12.29 7.73 -26.43
N ASN A 294 11.31 6.90 -26.77
CA ASN A 294 9.91 7.22 -26.54
C ASN A 294 9.55 7.26 -25.05
N PHE A 295 10.13 6.37 -24.24
CA PHE A 295 9.94 6.40 -22.78
C PHE A 295 10.63 7.60 -22.14
N ALA A 296 11.81 8.00 -22.62
CA ALA A 296 12.46 9.24 -22.19
C ALA A 296 11.62 10.48 -22.55
N ASP A 297 11.00 10.51 -23.73
CA ASP A 297 10.10 11.61 -24.13
C ASP A 297 8.80 11.62 -23.34
N LEU A 298 8.21 10.46 -23.07
CA LEU A 298 7.06 10.33 -22.18
C LEU A 298 7.37 10.89 -20.80
N GLU A 299 8.53 10.54 -20.21
CA GLU A 299 8.97 11.09 -18.93
C GLU A 299 9.06 12.62 -18.98
N LYS A 300 9.75 13.18 -19.99
CA LYS A 300 9.86 14.64 -20.18
C LYS A 300 8.50 15.33 -20.28
N ILE A 301 7.52 14.68 -20.91
CA ILE A 301 6.15 15.20 -21.00
C ILE A 301 5.47 15.14 -19.64
N LEU A 302 5.51 13.98 -18.97
CA LEU A 302 4.85 13.75 -17.69
C LEU A 302 5.32 14.74 -16.61
N ILE A 303 6.63 14.94 -16.46
CA ILE A 303 7.20 15.86 -15.47
C ILE A 303 6.83 17.33 -15.75
N ASN A 304 6.48 17.67 -16.99
CA ASN A 304 6.08 19.01 -17.39
C ASN A 304 4.55 19.19 -17.48
N LEU A 305 3.75 18.20 -17.09
CA LEU A 305 2.30 18.36 -17.06
C LEU A 305 1.86 19.33 -15.96
N PRO A 306 0.80 20.12 -16.19
CA PRO A 306 0.22 20.97 -15.17
C PRO A 306 -0.41 20.11 -14.06
N ALA A 307 -0.39 20.60 -12.81
CA ALA A 307 -1.12 19.96 -11.72
C ALA A 307 -2.60 19.75 -12.09
N THR A 308 -3.19 18.60 -11.73
CA THR A 308 -4.58 18.25 -12.10
C THR A 308 -5.55 19.34 -11.71
N THR A 309 -6.38 19.81 -12.66
CA THR A 309 -7.51 20.67 -12.36
C THR A 309 -8.76 20.22 -13.11
N LYS A 310 -9.95 20.59 -12.60
CA LYS A 310 -11.24 20.41 -13.28
C LYS A 310 -11.59 21.64 -14.15
N SER A 311 -10.59 22.38 -14.62
CA SER A 311 -10.84 23.59 -15.42
C SER A 311 -11.38 23.20 -16.80
N LYS A 312 -12.42 23.88 -17.26
CA LYS A 312 -12.88 23.80 -18.66
C LYS A 312 -11.76 24.08 -19.67
N VAL A 313 -10.79 24.93 -19.29
CA VAL A 313 -9.63 25.29 -20.12
C VAL A 313 -8.72 24.08 -20.44
N PHE A 314 -8.74 23.03 -19.62
CA PHE A 314 -7.99 21.80 -19.86
C PHE A 314 -8.87 20.66 -20.39
N GLU A 315 -10.17 20.88 -20.55
CA GLU A 315 -11.06 19.89 -21.16
C GLU A 315 -10.70 19.72 -22.63
N ASN A 316 -10.64 18.47 -23.08
CA ASN A 316 -10.32 18.05 -24.45
C ASN A 316 -8.89 18.34 -24.95
N LEU A 317 -7.99 18.88 -24.12
CA LEU A 317 -6.58 19.00 -24.48
C LEU A 317 -5.83 17.67 -24.30
N ASN A 318 -4.95 17.33 -25.25
CA ASN A 318 -4.04 16.20 -25.12
C ASN A 318 -2.82 16.56 -24.23
N ILE A 319 -2.02 15.57 -23.84
CA ILE A 319 -0.88 15.79 -22.93
C ILE A 319 0.17 16.77 -23.47
N PHE A 320 0.35 16.87 -24.78
CA PHE A 320 1.31 17.77 -25.43
C PHE A 320 0.84 19.22 -25.35
N GLU A 321 -0.46 19.44 -25.62
CA GLU A 321 -1.12 20.74 -25.48
C GLU A 321 -1.12 21.21 -24.02
N LEU A 322 -1.34 20.30 -23.08
CA LEU A 322 -1.28 20.59 -21.64
C LEU A 322 0.11 21.10 -21.22
N VAL A 323 1.19 20.45 -21.70
CA VAL A 323 2.56 20.90 -21.44
C VAL A 323 2.81 22.28 -22.04
N LYS A 324 2.37 22.52 -23.28
CA LYS A 324 2.51 23.81 -23.95
C LYS A 324 1.80 24.91 -23.18
N LEU A 325 0.55 24.67 -22.79
CA LEU A 325 -0.26 25.61 -22.04
C LEU A 325 0.36 25.90 -20.66
N ARG A 326 0.87 24.87 -19.97
CA ARG A 326 1.56 25.05 -18.68
C ARG A 326 2.79 25.97 -18.84
N LYS A 327 3.62 25.71 -19.84
CA LYS A 327 4.80 26.54 -20.16
C LYS A 327 4.40 27.98 -20.46
N GLN A 328 3.37 28.20 -21.28
CA GLN A 328 2.87 29.54 -21.62
C GLN A 328 2.33 30.31 -20.41
N GLN A 329 1.61 29.63 -19.52
CA GLN A 329 1.03 30.24 -18.31
C GLN A 329 1.99 30.26 -17.12
N ASN A 330 3.20 29.73 -17.27
CA ASN A 330 4.16 29.49 -16.19
C ASN A 330 3.53 28.84 -14.93
N SER A 331 2.60 27.90 -15.14
CA SER A 331 1.87 27.26 -14.04
C SER A 331 2.63 26.08 -13.43
N ALA A 332 2.21 25.69 -12.23
CA ALA A 332 2.84 24.62 -11.45
C ALA A 332 2.75 23.25 -12.14
N ARG A 333 3.83 22.48 -12.00
CA ARG A 333 3.92 21.07 -12.42
C ARG A 333 3.14 20.17 -11.45
N TYR A 334 2.99 18.90 -11.82
CA TYR A 334 2.58 17.90 -10.84
C TYR A 334 3.53 17.84 -9.64
N ALA A 335 2.95 17.56 -8.47
CA ALA A 335 3.74 17.23 -7.29
C ALA A 335 4.53 15.94 -7.54
N THR A 336 5.74 15.85 -7.00
CA THR A 336 6.66 14.73 -7.25
C THR A 336 6.02 13.39 -6.87
N ASN A 337 5.33 13.33 -5.72
CA ASN A 337 4.57 12.14 -5.29
C ASN A 337 3.45 11.73 -6.27
N THR A 338 2.88 12.68 -7.00
CA THR A 338 1.85 12.38 -8.01
C THR A 338 2.49 11.74 -9.25
N LEU A 339 3.66 12.24 -9.66
CA LEU A 339 4.44 11.68 -10.76
C LEU A 339 4.92 10.26 -10.45
N ALA A 340 5.45 10.02 -9.24
CA ALA A 340 5.84 8.70 -8.78
C ALA A 340 4.66 7.69 -8.85
N LEU A 341 3.46 8.14 -8.49
CA LEU A 341 2.24 7.32 -8.60
C LEU A 341 1.88 7.01 -10.06
N ILE A 342 1.90 8.02 -10.94
CA ILE A 342 1.62 7.87 -12.37
C ILE A 342 2.62 6.89 -13.00
N GLU A 343 3.91 7.11 -12.77
CA GLU A 343 5.00 6.27 -13.24
C GLU A 343 4.82 4.83 -12.79
N ASN A 344 4.52 4.60 -11.51
CA ASN A 344 4.28 3.27 -10.97
C ASN A 344 3.06 2.58 -11.62
N HIS A 345 1.97 3.32 -11.89
CA HIS A 345 0.81 2.76 -12.59
C HIS A 345 1.15 2.35 -14.02
N ILE A 346 1.88 3.18 -14.76
CA ILE A 346 2.34 2.87 -16.13
C ILE A 346 3.30 1.67 -16.11
N LYS A 347 4.26 1.64 -15.17
CA LYS A 347 5.19 0.52 -14.96
C LYS A 347 4.46 -0.79 -14.69
N GLN A 348 3.44 -0.78 -13.84
CA GLN A 348 2.65 -1.96 -13.55
C GLN A 348 1.83 -2.44 -14.74
N PHE A 349 1.28 -1.51 -15.53
CA PHE A 349 0.56 -1.84 -16.75
C PHE A 349 1.48 -2.43 -17.82
N TRP A 350 2.65 -1.83 -18.06
CA TRP A 350 3.64 -2.34 -18.99
C TRP A 350 4.11 -3.76 -18.62
N ASN A 351 4.48 -3.97 -17.36
CA ASN A 351 4.87 -5.29 -16.87
C ASN A 351 3.75 -6.33 -17.01
N TYR A 352 2.49 -5.93 -16.82
CA TYR A 352 1.35 -6.79 -17.07
C TYR A 352 1.26 -7.18 -18.56
N LEU A 353 1.39 -6.23 -19.47
CA LEU A 353 1.40 -6.50 -20.91
C LEU A 353 2.53 -7.45 -21.31
N CYS A 354 3.77 -7.22 -20.87
CA CYS A 354 4.89 -8.13 -21.17
C CYS A 354 4.67 -9.56 -20.62
N THR A 355 4.00 -9.69 -19.46
CA THR A 355 3.79 -10.98 -18.82
C THR A 355 2.64 -11.77 -19.45
N TYR A 356 1.51 -11.12 -19.70
CA TYR A 356 0.24 -11.76 -20.05
C TYR A 356 -0.18 -11.56 -21.50
N HIS A 357 0.45 -10.64 -22.24
CA HIS A 357 0.19 -10.36 -23.66
C HIS A 357 1.46 -10.56 -24.50
N LYS A 358 2.06 -11.75 -24.40
CA LYS A 358 3.33 -12.09 -25.07
C LYS A 358 3.28 -11.97 -26.59
N ASN A 359 2.10 -12.13 -27.19
CA ASN A 359 1.86 -11.94 -28.62
C ASN A 359 2.15 -10.50 -29.10
N ILE A 360 2.23 -9.52 -28.20
CA ILE A 360 2.60 -8.15 -28.54
C ILE A 360 4.13 -8.01 -28.71
N GLY A 361 4.93 -8.90 -28.12
CA GLY A 361 6.39 -8.90 -28.31
C GLY A 361 7.11 -7.70 -27.65
N LEU A 362 6.61 -7.24 -26.50
CA LEU A 362 7.17 -6.08 -25.79
C LEU A 362 8.44 -6.42 -25.01
N ASP A 363 9.40 -5.51 -25.03
CA ASP A 363 10.57 -5.55 -24.16
C ASP A 363 10.23 -5.02 -22.76
N ARG A 364 10.49 -5.85 -21.75
CA ARG A 364 10.21 -5.55 -20.35
C ARG A 364 11.11 -4.44 -19.81
N ASP A 365 12.33 -4.33 -20.30
CA ASP A 365 13.36 -3.47 -19.72
C ASP A 365 13.22 -2.02 -20.17
N LEU A 366 12.53 -1.75 -21.28
CA LEU A 366 12.26 -0.39 -21.78
C LEU A 366 11.64 0.54 -20.73
N ILE A 367 10.77 0.01 -19.87
CA ILE A 367 10.07 0.82 -18.87
C ILE A 367 10.97 1.22 -17.68
N SER A 368 12.13 0.57 -17.53
CA SER A 368 13.07 0.84 -16.44
C SER A 368 13.75 2.21 -16.57
N ILE A 369 13.78 2.76 -17.79
CA ILE A 369 14.33 4.07 -18.13
C ILE A 369 13.58 5.20 -17.42
N MET A 370 12.25 5.05 -17.25
CA MET A 370 11.47 6.11 -16.62
C MET A 370 11.87 6.30 -15.15
N ASN A 371 12.20 7.53 -14.77
CA ASN A 371 12.47 7.93 -13.39
C ASN A 371 11.92 9.35 -13.10
N CYS A 372 10.61 9.48 -13.23
CA CYS A 372 9.90 10.76 -13.15
C CYS A 372 10.09 11.45 -11.79
N GLU A 373 10.16 10.68 -10.70
CA GLU A 373 10.40 11.23 -9.36
C GLU A 373 11.75 11.94 -9.26
N TYR A 374 12.83 11.24 -9.65
CA TYR A 374 14.19 11.79 -9.61
C TYR A 374 14.32 13.01 -10.54
N THR A 375 13.93 12.86 -11.80
CA THR A 375 14.06 13.93 -12.80
C THR A 375 13.21 15.14 -12.46
N SER A 376 12.00 14.93 -11.91
CA SER A 376 11.17 16.05 -11.45
C SER A 376 11.79 16.78 -10.27
N ASN A 377 12.47 16.09 -9.35
CA ASN A 377 13.13 16.74 -8.23
C ASN A 377 14.31 17.59 -8.68
N ASN A 378 15.17 17.06 -9.55
CA ASN A 378 16.31 17.80 -10.08
C ASN A 378 15.87 19.08 -10.81
N ILE A 379 14.88 18.99 -11.69
CA ILE A 379 14.36 20.17 -12.41
C ILE A 379 13.76 21.19 -11.44
N LYS A 380 13.08 20.72 -10.40
CA LYS A 380 12.48 21.59 -9.40
C LYS A 380 13.55 22.31 -8.60
N GLU A 381 14.59 21.59 -8.17
CA GLU A 381 15.75 22.14 -7.46
C GLU A 381 16.48 23.20 -8.31
N GLU A 382 16.77 22.89 -9.59
CA GLU A 382 17.38 23.82 -10.54
C GLU A 382 16.57 25.11 -10.73
N LEU A 383 15.24 25.01 -10.67
CA LEU A 383 14.31 26.13 -10.87
C LEU A 383 13.89 26.83 -9.57
N GLY A 384 14.39 26.39 -8.41
CA GLY A 384 13.94 26.88 -7.10
C GLY A 384 12.44 26.65 -6.86
N GLU A 385 11.88 25.57 -7.39
CA GLU A 385 10.48 25.17 -7.22
C GLU A 385 10.38 24.10 -6.13
N GLU A 386 9.63 24.36 -5.06
CA GLU A 386 9.32 23.34 -4.06
C GLU A 386 7.84 22.95 -4.08
N ASP A 387 7.56 21.68 -3.74
CA ASP A 387 6.18 21.24 -3.57
C ASP A 387 5.62 21.83 -2.27
N PRO A 388 4.47 22.54 -2.30
CA PRO A 388 3.88 23.13 -1.11
C PRO A 388 3.67 22.07 -0.03
N THR A 389 4.04 22.39 1.22
CA THR A 389 3.88 21.44 2.33
C THR A 389 2.65 21.75 3.19
N LEU A 390 1.98 20.69 3.65
CA LEU A 390 0.85 20.85 4.58
C LEU A 390 1.38 21.28 5.94
N ARG A 391 0.97 22.45 6.44
CA ARG A 391 1.31 22.90 7.79
C ARG A 391 0.13 22.86 8.77
N ALA A 392 0.47 22.93 10.05
CA ALA A 392 -0.50 23.12 11.12
C ALA A 392 -0.94 24.60 11.13
N PHE A 393 -2.12 24.88 11.67
CA PHE A 393 -2.53 26.25 11.95
C PHE A 393 -1.71 26.83 13.11
N THR A 394 -1.50 28.13 13.13
CA THR A 394 -1.06 28.82 14.34
C THR A 394 -2.22 28.93 15.33
N LEU A 395 -1.94 29.19 16.62
CA LEU A 395 -3.00 29.39 17.62
C LEU A 395 -3.91 30.58 17.25
N SER A 396 -3.32 31.66 16.73
CA SER A 396 -4.06 32.83 16.22
C SER A 396 -5.02 32.45 15.08
N GLU A 397 -4.57 31.65 14.12
CA GLU A 397 -5.41 31.17 13.02
C GLU A 397 -6.55 30.26 13.50
N ILE A 398 -6.31 29.41 14.51
CA ILE A 398 -7.37 28.58 15.11
C ILE A 398 -8.43 29.49 15.77
N ASN A 399 -8.01 30.49 16.54
CA ASN A 399 -8.93 31.42 17.19
C ASN A 399 -9.69 32.29 16.18
N GLN A 400 -9.04 32.71 15.11
CA GLN A 400 -9.69 33.41 14.00
C GLN A 400 -10.72 32.52 13.31
N PHE A 401 -10.39 31.24 13.10
CA PHE A 401 -11.34 30.26 12.57
C PHE A 401 -12.55 30.08 13.51
N ILE A 402 -12.31 29.90 14.81
CA ILE A 402 -13.36 29.75 15.82
C ILE A 402 -14.30 30.97 15.82
N SER A 403 -13.73 32.17 15.96
CA SER A 403 -14.49 33.41 16.07
C SER A 403 -15.27 33.76 14.80
N PHE A 404 -14.74 33.41 13.62
CA PHE A 404 -15.42 33.65 12.35
C PHE A 404 -16.49 32.60 12.02
N VAL A 405 -16.16 31.31 12.17
CA VAL A 405 -17.02 30.19 11.75
C VAL A 405 -18.08 29.85 12.80
N TYR A 406 -17.74 30.00 14.08
CA TYR A 406 -18.59 29.60 15.21
C TYR A 406 -19.01 30.79 16.08
N LYS A 407 -19.20 31.97 15.47
CA LYS A 407 -19.85 33.10 16.15
C LYS A 407 -21.25 32.73 16.67
N PRO A 408 -21.78 33.39 17.71
CA PRO A 408 -22.96 32.92 18.46
C PRO A 408 -24.16 32.47 17.61
N LYS A 409 -24.60 33.31 16.66
CA LYS A 409 -25.75 32.99 15.79
C LYS A 409 -25.47 31.81 14.86
N ASP A 410 -24.25 31.73 14.31
CA ASP A 410 -23.87 30.72 13.33
C ASP A 410 -23.59 29.38 13.99
N LEU A 411 -23.03 29.36 15.20
CA LEU A 411 -22.84 28.12 15.96
C LEU A 411 -24.18 27.50 16.35
N LYS A 412 -25.14 28.27 16.90
CA LYS A 412 -26.49 27.75 17.20
C LYS A 412 -27.15 27.18 15.94
N LYS A 413 -27.06 27.89 14.81
CA LYS A 413 -27.57 27.39 13.51
C LYS A 413 -26.86 26.11 13.06
N THR A 414 -25.55 26.03 13.27
CA THR A 414 -24.74 24.86 12.90
C THR A 414 -25.10 23.65 13.74
N LEU A 415 -25.27 23.79 15.06
CA LEU A 415 -25.67 22.70 15.97
C LEU A 415 -27.04 22.12 15.60
N ILE A 416 -27.97 22.96 15.14
CA ILE A 416 -29.32 22.52 14.71
C ILE A 416 -29.28 21.84 13.33
N ASN A 417 -28.71 22.51 12.32
CA ASN A 417 -28.89 22.12 10.91
C ASN A 417 -27.77 21.22 10.38
N SER A 418 -26.58 21.34 10.95
CA SER A 418 -25.38 20.65 10.46
C SER A 418 -24.37 20.39 11.58
N PRO A 419 -24.77 19.69 12.66
CA PRO A 419 -23.91 19.45 13.84
C PRO A 419 -22.58 18.78 13.46
N ARG A 420 -22.59 17.96 12.40
CA ARG A 420 -21.36 17.38 11.82
C ARG A 420 -20.26 18.40 11.54
N ASN A 421 -20.59 19.61 11.09
CA ASN A 421 -19.58 20.61 10.75
C ASN A 421 -18.82 21.09 11.99
N PHE A 422 -19.53 21.25 13.11
CA PHE A 422 -18.91 21.61 14.39
C PHE A 422 -18.12 20.44 14.98
N TYR A 423 -18.74 19.27 15.14
CA TYR A 423 -18.08 18.14 15.80
C TYR A 423 -16.94 17.55 14.97
N LEU A 424 -16.93 17.66 13.63
CA LEU A 424 -15.75 17.29 12.84
C LEU A 424 -14.53 18.17 13.14
N PHE A 425 -14.74 19.46 13.38
CA PHE A 425 -13.65 20.34 13.82
C PHE A 425 -13.11 19.89 15.18
N ILE A 426 -14.00 19.58 16.13
CA ILE A 426 -13.64 19.07 17.45
C ILE A 426 -12.87 17.75 17.34
N PHE A 427 -13.39 16.77 16.59
CA PHE A 427 -12.72 15.48 16.40
C PHE A 427 -11.38 15.58 15.66
N ALA A 428 -11.21 16.56 14.77
CA ALA A 428 -9.94 16.75 14.06
C ALA A 428 -8.90 17.45 14.94
N LEU A 429 -9.31 18.47 15.72
CA LEU A 429 -8.42 19.26 16.57
C LEU A 429 -8.07 18.56 17.88
N LEU A 430 -9.04 17.87 18.50
CA LEU A 430 -8.86 17.26 19.82
C LEU A 430 -8.53 15.77 19.78
N CYS A 431 -8.82 15.07 18.68
CA CYS A 431 -8.59 13.62 18.56
C CYS A 431 -7.77 13.23 17.33
N GLY A 432 -7.39 14.22 16.51
CA GLY A 432 -6.65 13.99 15.29
C GLY A 432 -7.36 13.08 14.30
N THR A 433 -8.67 12.90 14.33
CA THR A 433 -9.35 11.95 13.43
C THR A 433 -9.21 12.33 11.95
N ARG A 434 -9.24 11.34 11.05
CA ARG A 434 -9.45 11.64 9.62
C ARG A 434 -10.92 12.00 9.40
N GLN A 435 -11.19 12.87 8.44
CA GLN A 435 -12.56 13.35 8.18
C GLN A 435 -13.55 12.21 7.93
N GLU A 436 -13.18 11.21 7.13
CA GLU A 436 -14.01 10.03 6.86
C GLU A 436 -14.20 9.15 8.11
N GLU A 437 -13.16 8.99 8.94
CA GLU A 437 -13.26 8.23 10.20
C GLU A 437 -14.32 8.84 11.14
N ALA A 438 -14.31 10.17 11.29
CA ALA A 438 -15.25 10.86 12.17
C ALA A 438 -16.66 10.98 11.58
N LEU A 439 -16.79 11.11 10.26
CA LEU A 439 -18.09 11.19 9.58
C LEU A 439 -18.91 9.89 9.68
N LEU A 440 -18.23 8.75 9.73
CA LEU A 440 -18.83 7.42 9.57
C LEU A 440 -18.96 6.67 10.90
N ILE A 441 -18.91 7.38 12.03
CA ILE A 441 -19.11 6.81 13.36
C ILE A 441 -20.55 6.31 13.50
N ALA A 442 -20.70 5.02 13.81
CA ALA A 442 -21.98 4.42 14.15
C ALA A 442 -22.35 4.72 15.60
N MET A 443 -23.63 4.76 15.94
CA MET A 443 -24.05 4.91 17.33
C MET A 443 -23.58 3.73 18.20
N ASP A 444 -23.54 2.52 17.63
CA ASP A 444 -23.03 1.33 18.31
C ASP A 444 -21.52 1.39 18.61
N ASP A 445 -20.76 2.27 17.95
CA ASP A 445 -19.32 2.45 18.22
C ASP A 445 -19.09 3.20 19.53
N ILE A 446 -20.12 3.86 20.08
CA ILE A 446 -20.02 4.62 21.33
C ILE A 446 -20.13 3.64 22.48
N LYS A 447 -19.04 3.48 23.23
CA LYS A 447 -18.87 2.52 24.31
C LYS A 447 -18.48 3.22 25.60
N VAL A 448 -18.60 2.50 26.71
CA VAL A 448 -18.15 2.91 28.03
C VAL A 448 -17.30 1.82 28.67
N GLN A 449 -16.21 2.23 29.28
CA GLN A 449 -15.40 1.42 30.20
C GLN A 449 -15.59 1.99 31.60
N GLU A 450 -15.86 1.15 32.61
CA GLU A 450 -15.97 1.60 34.00
C GLU A 450 -14.80 1.05 34.81
N ILE A 451 -14.08 1.93 35.51
CA ILE A 451 -12.97 1.54 36.39
C ILE A 451 -13.09 2.34 37.69
N ASN A 452 -13.11 1.65 38.82
CA ASN A 452 -13.22 2.25 40.15
C ASN A 452 -14.42 3.22 40.27
N GLY A 453 -15.57 2.88 39.67
CA GLY A 453 -16.78 3.70 39.65
C GLY A 453 -16.72 4.94 38.75
N LYS A 454 -15.61 5.16 38.00
CA LYS A 454 -15.51 6.20 36.99
C LYS A 454 -15.75 5.62 35.60
N LYS A 455 -16.69 6.24 34.88
CA LYS A 455 -17.01 5.92 33.49
C LYS A 455 -16.09 6.66 32.52
N TYR A 456 -15.58 5.94 31.53
CA TYR A 456 -14.74 6.44 30.44
C TYR A 456 -15.46 6.15 29.12
N PHE A 457 -16.10 7.16 28.55
CA PHE A 457 -16.73 7.04 27.23
C PHE A 457 -15.68 7.07 26.13
N TYR A 458 -15.87 6.24 25.11
CA TYR A 458 -14.96 6.19 23.97
C TYR A 458 -15.69 5.74 22.71
N ILE A 459 -15.08 6.04 21.57
CA ILE A 459 -15.53 5.60 20.25
C ILE A 459 -14.63 4.44 19.84
N PHE A 460 -15.21 3.25 19.75
CA PHE A 460 -14.58 2.04 19.27
C PHE A 460 -14.49 2.08 17.75
N LEU A 461 -13.50 2.79 17.22
CA LEU A 461 -13.36 2.94 15.78
C LEU A 461 -12.95 1.60 15.16
N ASN A 462 -13.85 1.01 14.38
CA ASN A 462 -13.66 -0.26 13.70
C ASN A 462 -14.18 -0.19 12.25
N GLN A 463 -14.04 -1.27 11.49
CA GLN A 463 -14.58 -1.39 10.14
C GLN A 463 -15.62 -2.51 10.05
N ASP A 464 -16.52 -2.55 11.03
CA ASP A 464 -17.54 -3.61 11.13
C ASP A 464 -18.77 -3.30 10.26
N LYS A 465 -19.03 -2.01 10.00
CA LYS A 465 -20.16 -1.59 9.18
C LYS A 465 -19.73 -1.42 7.70
N PRO A 466 -20.56 -1.79 6.71
CA PRO A 466 -20.20 -1.73 5.28
C PRO A 466 -19.80 -0.33 4.77
N TYR A 467 -20.33 0.73 5.39
CA TYR A 467 -20.04 2.12 5.04
C TYR A 467 -18.79 2.68 5.73
N GLN A 468 -18.24 1.99 6.74
CA GLN A 468 -17.02 2.40 7.42
C GLN A 468 -15.81 1.98 6.61
N HIS A 469 -14.84 2.89 6.49
CA HIS A 469 -13.62 2.65 5.75
C HIS A 469 -12.43 3.19 6.54
N LEU A 470 -11.56 2.29 6.96
CA LEU A 470 -10.32 2.63 7.65
C LEU A 470 -9.14 2.51 6.70
N LYS A 471 -8.17 3.42 6.84
CA LYS A 471 -7.04 3.51 5.91
C LYS A 471 -6.13 2.28 5.96
N ASN A 472 -5.89 1.75 7.16
CA ASN A 472 -5.02 0.62 7.45
C ASN A 472 -5.41 -0.01 8.80
N LYS A 473 -4.81 -1.16 9.13
CA LYS A 473 -5.06 -1.86 10.40
C LYS A 473 -4.82 -0.98 11.64
N ASN A 474 -3.80 -0.13 11.62
CA ASN A 474 -3.51 0.79 12.72
C ASN A 474 -4.57 1.88 12.94
N ALA A 475 -5.46 2.14 11.98
CA ALA A 475 -6.57 3.08 12.19
C ALA A 475 -7.65 2.53 13.13
N HIS A 476 -7.69 1.21 13.36
CA HIS A 476 -8.56 0.56 14.34
C HIS A 476 -8.06 0.91 15.75
N ARG A 477 -8.78 1.79 16.45
CA ARG A 477 -8.36 2.34 17.75
C ARG A 477 -9.54 2.80 18.60
N ASN A 478 -9.29 2.98 19.88
CA ASN A 478 -10.24 3.61 20.80
C ASN A 478 -9.96 5.11 20.84
N ILE A 479 -10.98 5.93 20.56
CA ILE A 479 -10.89 7.38 20.68
C ILE A 479 -11.64 7.78 21.95
N PRO A 480 -10.95 8.21 23.02
CA PRO A 480 -11.63 8.61 24.25
C PRO A 480 -12.42 9.90 24.04
N ILE A 481 -13.56 10.01 24.73
CA ILE A 481 -14.32 11.25 24.83
C ILE A 481 -13.78 12.01 26.05
N THR A 482 -13.05 13.10 25.79
CA THR A 482 -12.37 13.91 26.81
C THR A 482 -13.32 14.85 27.53
N ASP A 483 -12.89 15.39 28.68
CA ASP A 483 -13.72 16.32 29.46
C ASP A 483 -14.05 17.59 28.66
N LEU A 484 -13.09 18.06 27.84
CA LEU A 484 -13.32 19.17 26.94
C LEU A 484 -14.40 18.84 25.88
N MET A 485 -14.43 17.63 25.33
CA MET A 485 -15.48 17.21 24.39
C MET A 485 -16.86 17.13 25.06
N ILE A 486 -16.88 16.69 26.32
CA ILE A 486 -18.11 16.68 27.15
C ILE A 486 -18.59 18.11 27.38
N ASP A 487 -17.71 19.02 27.80
CA ASP A 487 -18.02 20.46 27.96
C ASP A 487 -18.50 21.12 26.65
N LEU A 488 -18.04 20.61 25.51
CA LEU A 488 -18.50 21.00 24.18
C LEU A 488 -19.76 20.22 23.73
N GLY A 489 -20.49 19.63 24.68
CA GLY A 489 -21.83 19.07 24.49
C GLY A 489 -21.86 17.83 23.61
N LEU A 490 -20.76 17.09 23.44
CA LEU A 490 -20.76 15.89 22.60
C LEU A 490 -21.71 14.82 23.15
N LEU A 491 -21.75 14.60 24.47
CA LEU A 491 -22.68 13.64 25.08
C LEU A 491 -24.14 14.08 24.93
N ASN A 492 -24.43 15.38 25.00
CA ASN A 492 -25.78 15.91 24.69
C ASN A 492 -26.21 15.55 23.28
N TYR A 493 -25.34 15.78 22.30
CA TYR A 493 -25.64 15.46 20.90
C TYR A 493 -25.81 13.95 20.68
N ILE A 494 -24.96 13.13 21.28
CA ILE A 494 -25.09 11.67 21.27
C ILE A 494 -26.45 11.24 21.86
N GLN A 495 -26.87 11.83 22.98
CA GLN A 495 -28.18 11.55 23.58
C GLN A 495 -29.34 11.93 22.64
N ILE A 496 -29.24 13.06 21.93
CA ILE A 496 -30.25 13.46 20.94
C ILE A 496 -30.34 12.44 19.79
N ARG A 497 -29.20 11.92 19.32
CA ARG A 497 -29.17 10.89 18.26
C ARG A 497 -29.77 9.57 18.74
N HIS A 498 -29.45 9.15 19.96
CA HIS A 498 -30.04 7.97 20.59
C HIS A 498 -31.56 8.10 20.73
N ASN A 499 -32.06 9.22 21.25
CA ASN A 499 -33.50 9.46 21.42
C ASN A 499 -34.28 9.53 20.10
N ARG A 500 -33.58 9.61 18.97
CA ARG A 500 -34.14 9.61 17.62
C ARG A 500 -33.88 8.30 16.88
N ASP A 501 -33.42 7.25 17.58
CA ASP A 501 -33.10 5.93 17.03
C ASP A 501 -32.20 5.99 15.80
N CYS A 502 -31.25 6.92 15.79
CA CYS A 502 -30.35 7.10 14.67
C CYS A 502 -29.28 5.99 14.66
N GLU A 503 -28.98 5.40 13.50
CA GLU A 503 -27.92 4.39 13.39
C GLU A 503 -26.50 4.98 13.43
N THR A 504 -26.36 6.24 13.03
CA THR A 504 -25.08 6.94 12.89
C THR A 504 -25.03 8.22 13.73
N LEU A 505 -23.83 8.61 14.15
CA LEU A 505 -23.64 9.86 14.91
C LEU A 505 -24.01 11.09 14.07
N PHE A 506 -23.74 11.05 12.77
CA PHE A 506 -24.08 12.12 11.83
C PHE A 506 -24.89 11.58 10.67
N ASP A 507 -25.86 12.38 10.21
CA ASP A 507 -26.50 12.13 8.93
C ASP A 507 -25.48 12.43 7.82
N PHE A 508 -25.14 11.40 7.06
CA PHE A 508 -24.34 11.51 5.84
C PHE A 508 -25.13 10.92 4.68
N SER A 509 -25.24 11.67 3.58
CA SER A 509 -25.74 11.11 2.32
C SER A 509 -24.69 10.14 1.75
N ARG A 510 -25.04 9.34 0.73
CA ARG A 510 -24.03 8.66 -0.13
C ARG A 510 -22.97 9.62 -0.70
N THR A 511 -23.25 10.94 -0.68
CA THR A 511 -22.33 12.03 -1.05
C THR A 511 -21.71 12.75 0.16
N GLY A 512 -21.91 12.27 1.39
CA GLY A 512 -21.78 13.02 2.66
C GLY A 512 -20.39 13.55 3.01
N GLY A 513 -19.33 13.02 2.40
CA GLY A 513 -17.99 13.62 2.49
C GLY A 513 -17.87 14.97 1.77
N SER A 514 -18.72 15.24 0.78
CA SER A 514 -18.62 16.46 -0.05
C SER A 514 -19.09 17.71 0.70
N ALA A 515 -20.20 17.66 1.43
CA ALA A 515 -20.79 18.84 2.07
C ALA A 515 -19.89 19.40 3.19
N ALA A 516 -19.38 18.54 4.08
CA ALA A 516 -18.45 18.95 5.13
C ALA A 516 -17.14 19.46 4.53
N ARG A 517 -16.59 18.77 3.51
CA ARG A 517 -15.40 19.23 2.81
C ARG A 517 -15.59 20.62 2.20
N THR A 518 -16.74 20.86 1.57
CA THR A 518 -17.09 22.17 1.00
C THR A 518 -17.24 23.24 2.07
N PHE A 519 -17.85 22.91 3.23
CA PHE A 519 -17.97 23.83 4.35
C PHE A 519 -16.59 24.33 4.82
N PHE A 520 -15.67 23.41 5.15
CA PHE A 520 -14.34 23.78 5.62
C PHE A 520 -13.54 24.49 4.53
N SER A 521 -13.54 23.98 3.29
CA SER A 521 -12.83 24.61 2.18
C SER A 521 -13.27 26.04 1.93
N ARG A 522 -14.58 26.33 1.97
CA ARG A 522 -15.10 27.70 1.77
C ARG A 522 -14.71 28.64 2.90
N ASN A 523 -14.81 28.20 4.16
CA ASN A 523 -14.46 29.05 5.29
C ASN A 523 -12.95 29.31 5.37
N LEU A 524 -12.12 28.29 5.12
CA LEU A 524 -10.67 28.44 5.06
C LEU A 524 -10.25 29.36 3.92
N GLN A 525 -10.85 29.22 2.74
CA GLN A 525 -10.55 30.12 1.62
C GLN A 525 -10.94 31.58 1.90
N LYS A 526 -12.04 31.81 2.65
CA LYS A 526 -12.45 33.17 3.04
C LYS A 526 -11.52 33.80 4.07
N LEU A 527 -11.09 33.02 5.06
CA LEU A 527 -10.25 33.50 6.15
C LEU A 527 -8.78 33.61 5.77
N PHE A 528 -8.32 32.64 5.00
CA PHE A 528 -6.92 32.42 4.70
C PHE A 528 -6.71 32.27 3.18
N PRO A 529 -7.13 33.27 2.37
CA PRO A 529 -7.16 33.16 0.92
C PRO A 529 -5.78 32.85 0.32
N GLU A 530 -4.70 33.37 0.91
CA GLU A 530 -3.32 33.25 0.40
C GLU A 530 -2.67 31.90 0.70
N ILE A 531 -3.07 31.24 1.79
CA ILE A 531 -2.43 30.01 2.31
C ILE A 531 -3.34 28.78 2.22
N CYS A 532 -4.57 28.92 1.73
CA CYS A 532 -5.45 27.78 1.50
C CYS A 532 -4.99 26.96 0.29
N ASP A 533 -5.25 25.65 0.31
CA ASP A 533 -4.96 24.73 -0.81
C ASP A 533 -5.88 24.97 -2.03
N THR A 534 -5.70 26.09 -2.71
CA THR A 534 -6.46 26.47 -3.90
C THR A 534 -5.63 26.27 -5.16
N ARG A 535 -6.31 26.23 -6.31
CA ARG A 535 -5.64 26.13 -7.61
C ARG A 535 -4.83 27.38 -7.88
N GLU A 536 -5.40 28.54 -7.60
CA GLU A 536 -4.81 29.84 -7.81
C GLU A 536 -3.49 29.95 -7.03
N ASN A 537 -3.49 29.54 -5.75
CA ASN A 537 -2.30 29.57 -4.92
C ASN A 537 -1.25 28.53 -5.33
N ARG A 538 -1.67 27.32 -5.72
CA ARG A 538 -0.71 26.35 -6.26
C ARG A 538 -0.06 26.84 -7.55
N ASN A 539 -0.84 27.48 -8.42
CA ASN A 539 -0.36 27.97 -9.70
C ASN A 539 0.48 29.24 -9.59
N SER A 540 0.34 30.04 -8.53
CA SER A 540 1.17 31.22 -8.32
C SER A 540 2.63 30.89 -8.06
N ARG A 541 2.94 29.65 -7.64
CA ARG A 541 4.28 29.19 -7.24
C ARG A 541 4.87 29.97 -6.05
N LEU A 542 4.04 30.72 -5.33
CA LEU A 542 4.41 31.45 -4.11
C LEU A 542 3.94 30.74 -2.84
N LEU A 543 3.28 29.60 -2.98
CA LEU A 543 2.72 28.85 -1.86
C LEU A 543 3.78 27.86 -1.35
N ASP A 544 4.52 28.24 -0.31
CA ASP A 544 5.47 27.32 0.33
C ASP A 544 4.76 26.33 1.25
N ASN A 545 3.76 26.85 1.98
CA ASN A 545 3.01 26.10 2.96
C ASN A 545 1.53 26.38 2.83
N TYR A 546 0.72 25.35 3.05
CA TYR A 546 -0.73 25.49 2.94
C TYR A 546 -1.49 24.85 4.09
N VAL A 547 -2.73 25.33 4.24
CA VAL A 547 -3.69 24.84 5.22
C VAL A 547 -4.93 24.24 4.54
N GLN A 548 -5.47 23.20 5.17
CA GLN A 548 -6.73 22.54 4.80
C GLN A 548 -7.32 21.88 6.06
N PHE A 549 -8.46 21.20 5.95
CA PHE A 549 -9.06 20.49 7.09
C PHE A 549 -8.07 19.56 7.82
N ARG A 550 -7.19 18.88 7.07
CA ARG A 550 -6.18 17.98 7.65
C ARG A 550 -5.14 18.71 8.52
N SER A 551 -5.00 20.03 8.39
CA SER A 551 -4.13 20.83 9.25
C SER A 551 -4.54 20.75 10.72
N PHE A 552 -5.84 20.65 11.05
CA PHE A 552 -6.29 20.43 12.44
C PHE A 552 -5.75 19.12 13.03
N ARG A 553 -5.70 18.05 12.23
CA ARG A 553 -5.05 16.79 12.65
C ARG A 553 -3.54 16.97 12.86
N LYS A 554 -2.89 17.85 12.08
CA LYS A 554 -1.47 18.19 12.28
C LYS A 554 -1.27 18.99 13.58
N ASN A 555 -2.18 19.92 13.90
CA ASN A 555 -2.21 20.59 15.21
C ASN A 555 -2.31 19.58 16.36
N PHE A 556 -3.29 18.67 16.31
CA PHE A 556 -3.42 17.61 17.31
C PHE A 556 -2.14 16.78 17.44
N SER A 557 -1.55 16.37 16.31
CA SER A 557 -0.29 15.64 16.31
C SER A 557 0.82 16.43 17.00
N ASN A 558 0.95 17.73 16.73
CA ASN A 558 1.94 18.56 17.38
C ASN A 558 1.70 18.58 18.89
N PHE A 559 0.49 18.91 19.35
CA PHE A 559 0.14 18.94 20.77
C PHE A 559 0.40 17.60 21.47
N LEU A 560 0.05 16.48 20.83
CA LEU A 560 0.24 15.14 21.37
C LEU A 560 1.72 14.78 21.52
N PHE A 561 2.57 15.13 20.55
CA PHE A 561 3.98 14.74 20.54
C PHE A 561 4.94 15.76 21.18
N GLU A 562 4.49 16.98 21.48
CA GLU A 562 5.32 18.06 22.04
C GLU A 562 5.99 17.71 23.37
N GLU A 563 5.24 17.13 24.31
CA GLU A 563 5.73 16.82 25.66
C GLU A 563 5.17 15.49 26.16
N ASN A 564 5.86 14.87 27.12
CA ASN A 564 5.38 13.68 27.83
C ASN A 564 4.73 14.10 29.15
N ARG A 565 3.44 13.81 29.31
CA ARG A 565 2.61 14.44 30.38
C ARG A 565 2.10 13.49 31.44
N SER A 566 2.15 12.18 31.20
CA SER A 566 1.70 11.17 32.17
C SER A 566 2.54 9.90 32.10
N LYS A 567 2.40 9.03 33.11
CA LYS A 567 3.01 7.68 33.09
C LYS A 567 2.55 6.80 31.92
N TYR A 568 1.38 7.09 31.35
CA TYR A 568 0.85 6.40 30.18
C TYR A 568 1.29 7.06 28.87
N ASP A 569 1.88 8.25 28.90
CA ASP A 569 2.18 9.07 27.72
C ASP A 569 3.48 8.66 27.01
N THR A 570 3.55 7.39 26.61
CA THR A 570 4.67 6.82 25.86
C THR A 570 4.55 7.10 24.36
N HIS A 571 5.68 7.12 23.65
CA HIS A 571 5.70 7.30 22.19
C HIS A 571 4.79 6.30 21.46
N GLU A 572 4.78 5.03 21.88
CA GLU A 572 3.89 4.02 21.31
C GLU A 572 2.41 4.34 21.55
N ASN A 573 2.04 4.78 22.75
CA ASN A 573 0.66 5.14 23.06
C ASN A 573 0.20 6.36 22.24
N LYS A 574 1.08 7.34 22.02
CA LYS A 574 0.82 8.46 21.09
C LYS A 574 0.60 7.97 19.65
N LEU A 575 1.37 6.99 19.18
CA LEU A 575 1.17 6.36 17.87
C LEU A 575 -0.17 5.58 17.80
N ARG A 576 -0.55 4.84 18.86
CA ARG A 576 -1.84 4.14 18.98
C ARG A 576 -3.01 5.13 18.90
N ILE A 577 -2.94 6.27 19.61
CA ILE A 577 -3.93 7.35 19.56
C ILE A 577 -4.06 7.93 18.15
N MET A 578 -2.93 8.14 17.46
CA MET A 578 -2.93 8.64 16.08
C MET A 578 -3.38 7.59 15.05
N GLY A 579 -3.36 6.30 15.40
CA GLY A 579 -3.49 5.21 14.44
C GLY A 579 -2.37 5.23 13.40
N HIS A 580 -1.14 5.47 13.86
CA HIS A 580 0.08 5.42 13.08
C HIS A 580 0.83 4.10 13.31
N GLU A 581 1.69 3.75 12.37
CA GLU A 581 2.51 2.53 12.41
C GLU A 581 3.84 2.88 13.09
N HIS A 582 4.42 1.97 13.86
CA HIS A 582 5.76 2.16 14.40
C HIS A 582 6.79 1.94 13.28
N GLU A 583 7.74 2.87 13.13
CA GLU A 583 8.92 2.64 12.28
C GLU A 583 9.93 1.82 13.10
N GLY A 584 10.09 0.54 12.75
CA GLY A 584 11.17 -0.27 13.31
C GLY A 584 12.54 0.26 12.87
N SER A 585 13.60 -0.18 13.56
CA SER A 585 15.00 0.15 13.26
C SER A 585 15.41 -0.10 11.80
N ASN A 586 14.68 -0.96 11.09
CA ASN A 586 14.66 -1.02 9.63
C ASN A 586 13.33 -0.44 9.13
N LYS A 587 13.38 0.70 8.40
CA LYS A 587 12.25 1.42 7.76
C LYS A 587 11.31 0.59 6.87
N VAL A 588 11.54 -0.72 6.75
CA VAL A 588 10.82 -1.67 5.88
C VAL A 588 9.72 -2.43 6.64
N THR A 589 9.84 -2.64 7.95
CA THR A 589 8.84 -3.39 8.75
C THR A 589 8.00 -2.45 9.59
N LYS A 590 6.73 -2.29 9.19
CA LYS A 590 5.72 -1.51 9.91
C LYS A 590 4.87 -2.45 10.75
N HIS A 591 4.89 -2.28 12.07
CA HIS A 591 4.16 -3.16 12.98
C HIS A 591 2.79 -2.60 13.40
N TYR A 592 1.84 -3.50 13.65
CA TYR A 592 0.55 -3.15 14.23
C TYR A 592 0.71 -3.01 15.75
N LEU A 593 0.35 -1.86 16.31
CA LEU A 593 0.56 -1.56 17.74
C LEU A 593 -0.61 -1.97 18.64
N GLY A 594 -1.74 -2.43 18.08
CA GLY A 594 -2.94 -2.73 18.86
C GLY A 594 -3.72 -1.50 19.30
N ARG A 595 -4.78 -1.73 20.07
CA ARG A 595 -5.62 -0.67 20.65
C ARG A 595 -5.08 -0.27 22.01
N LEU A 596 -5.15 1.03 22.31
CA LEU A 596 -4.92 1.52 23.67
C LEU A 596 -6.21 1.40 24.49
N GLU A 597 -6.06 0.99 25.75
CA GLU A 597 -7.15 0.95 26.72
C GLU A 597 -7.81 2.34 26.88
N PRO A 598 -9.15 2.44 26.89
CA PRO A 598 -9.86 3.73 26.93
C PRO A 598 -9.45 4.65 28.08
N GLN A 599 -9.31 4.12 29.32
CA GLN A 599 -8.82 4.91 30.46
C GLN A 599 -7.46 5.56 30.17
N LYS A 600 -6.48 4.77 29.72
CA LYS A 600 -5.13 5.26 29.44
C LYS A 600 -5.14 6.32 28.35
N ALA A 601 -5.91 6.11 27.29
CA ALA A 601 -6.08 7.09 26.23
C ALA A 601 -6.72 8.39 26.75
N TYR A 602 -7.76 8.27 27.58
CA TYR A 602 -8.45 9.41 28.20
C TYR A 602 -7.50 10.24 29.07
N GLU A 603 -6.68 9.61 29.90
CA GLU A 603 -5.70 10.31 30.75
C GLU A 603 -4.66 11.08 29.92
N ILE A 604 -4.11 10.46 28.86
CA ILE A 604 -3.17 11.13 27.97
C ILE A 604 -3.82 12.34 27.28
N MET A 605 -5.02 12.15 26.73
CA MET A 605 -5.68 13.18 25.93
C MET A 605 -6.21 14.35 26.78
N ASN A 606 -6.65 14.12 28.01
CA ASN A 606 -7.03 15.18 28.94
C ASN A 606 -5.82 15.94 29.50
N ALA A 607 -4.64 15.36 29.51
CA ALA A 607 -3.41 16.04 29.92
C ALA A 607 -2.89 17.03 28.85
N ILE A 608 -3.40 16.99 27.61
CA ILE A 608 -3.00 17.92 26.56
C ILE A 608 -3.51 19.33 26.91
N SER A 609 -2.58 20.28 27.06
CA SER A 609 -2.93 21.68 27.19
C SER A 609 -3.35 22.26 25.84
N TYR A 610 -4.53 22.88 25.81
CA TYR A 610 -5.01 23.69 24.69
C TYR A 610 -4.99 25.19 25.06
N GLU A 611 -4.06 25.56 25.94
CA GLU A 611 -3.84 26.96 26.30
C GLU A 611 -3.60 27.82 25.06
N GLY A 612 -4.21 28.99 25.04
CA GLY A 612 -4.20 29.89 23.88
C GLY A 612 -5.24 29.57 22.81
N ILE A 613 -6.06 28.51 22.93
CA ILE A 613 -7.27 28.33 22.11
C ILE A 613 -8.51 28.77 22.89
N ASP A 614 -9.23 29.77 22.40
CA ASP A 614 -10.42 30.30 23.08
C ASP A 614 -11.66 29.45 22.81
N PHE A 615 -11.95 28.54 23.75
CA PHE A 615 -13.21 27.78 23.78
C PHE A 615 -14.31 28.45 24.63
N THR A 616 -14.05 29.58 25.28
CA THR A 616 -14.94 30.18 26.29
C THR A 616 -16.30 30.52 25.70
N ASN A 617 -16.30 31.25 24.59
CA ASN A 617 -17.51 31.62 23.87
C ASN A 617 -18.28 30.40 23.36
N ILE A 618 -17.56 29.41 22.81
CA ILE A 618 -18.17 28.16 22.33
C ILE A 618 -18.86 27.42 23.49
N LYS A 619 -18.18 27.23 24.62
CA LYS A 619 -18.74 26.55 25.80
C LYS A 619 -20.00 27.25 26.31
N GLN A 620 -20.00 28.58 26.36
CA GLN A 620 -21.17 29.34 26.76
C GLN A 620 -22.35 29.11 25.80
N ILE A 621 -22.13 29.24 24.49
CA ILE A 621 -23.19 29.04 23.49
C ILE A 621 -23.75 27.61 23.54
N ILE A 622 -22.90 26.61 23.77
CA ILE A 622 -23.30 25.20 23.89
C ILE A 622 -24.14 25.00 25.13
N LYS A 623 -23.75 25.58 26.28
CA LYS A 623 -24.56 25.56 27.50
C LYS A 623 -25.91 26.23 27.28
N GLU A 624 -25.96 27.37 26.59
CA GLU A 624 -27.23 28.02 26.24
C GLU A 624 -28.08 27.18 25.27
N HIS A 625 -27.46 26.44 24.35
CA HIS A 625 -28.16 25.64 23.35
C HIS A 625 -28.79 24.37 23.95
N TYR A 626 -28.05 23.66 24.81
CA TYR A 626 -28.52 22.41 25.41
C TYR A 626 -29.14 22.60 26.80
N GLY A 627 -28.97 23.76 27.44
CA GLY A 627 -29.39 24.05 28.81
C GLY A 627 -28.44 23.46 29.85
N GLU A 628 -28.42 22.14 29.95
CA GLU A 628 -27.54 21.37 30.83
C GLU A 628 -26.57 20.50 30.01
N ILE A 629 -25.31 20.39 30.45
CA ILE A 629 -24.31 19.56 29.78
C ILE A 629 -24.33 18.15 30.38
N ASN A 630 -24.66 17.16 29.56
CA ASN A 630 -24.69 15.76 30.00
C ASN A 630 -23.27 15.30 30.34
N LYS A 631 -23.10 14.71 31.52
CA LYS A 631 -21.85 14.09 31.97
C LYS A 631 -21.87 12.56 31.90
N ASP A 632 -23.03 11.97 31.63
CA ASP A 632 -23.26 10.52 31.57
C ASP A 632 -24.24 10.18 30.42
N LEU A 633 -24.26 8.90 30.02
CA LEU A 633 -25.18 8.30 29.05
C LEU A 633 -25.72 7.00 29.66
N TYR A 634 -26.80 7.10 30.44
CA TYR A 634 -27.34 5.99 31.24
C TYR A 634 -27.81 4.77 30.42
N TRP A 635 -28.07 4.94 29.13
CA TRP A 635 -28.50 3.87 28.24
C TRP A 635 -27.33 3.01 27.73
N ILE A 636 -26.08 3.47 27.85
CA ILE A 636 -24.90 2.68 27.49
C ILE A 636 -24.53 1.79 28.67
N LYS A 637 -24.55 0.48 28.44
CA LYS A 637 -24.06 -0.52 29.41
C LYS A 637 -22.57 -0.79 29.20
N GLU A 638 -21.91 -1.24 30.27
CA GLU A 638 -20.49 -1.60 30.24
C GLU A 638 -20.19 -2.63 29.15
N THR A 639 -19.10 -2.39 28.42
CA THR A 639 -18.61 -3.37 27.44
C THR A 639 -17.69 -4.34 28.17
N ILE A 640 -18.20 -5.52 28.54
CA ILE A 640 -17.35 -6.61 29.06
C ILE A 640 -16.46 -7.07 27.89
N GLN A 641 -15.20 -6.65 27.88
CA GLN A 641 -14.23 -7.18 26.93
C GLN A 641 -13.81 -8.59 27.40
N GLY A 642 -14.46 -9.61 26.84
CA GLY A 642 -13.91 -10.95 26.79
C GLY A 642 -12.97 -11.09 25.58
N GLU A 643 -11.74 -11.47 25.88
CA GLU A 643 -10.65 -12.03 25.02
C GLU A 643 -10.12 -11.21 23.83
#